data_AF-A0A2D5BNA0-F1
#
_entry.id   AF-A0A2D5BNA0-F1
#
_cell.length_a   1.000
_cell.length_b   1.000
_cell.length_c   1.000
_cell.angle_alpha   90.00
_cell.angle_beta   90.00
_cell.angle_gamma   90.00
#
_symmetry.space_group_name_H-M   'P 1'
#
loop_
_entity.id
_entity.type
_entity.pdbx_description
1 polymer ?
#
loop_
_entity_poly.entity_id
_entity_poly.type
_entity_poly.pdbx_seq_one_letter_code
_entity_poly.pdbx_strand_id
1 'polypeptide(L)'
;MLYMKISAAVFLLALALPAQQVTVNGMTGHVDVPMLSTLTLQLSGPAGLPHYWGVNTDPGPSSVFGVSVPLGITPSLLDLGMGAPMHPSGSRTWSVGVPQEPSLVDLTAYTAALFLDPSAPFGVSVTNAVSFTLTGNADAGPDVATFVNDGIVLSGAGNRDPFTGMLPSGTTFQWSVISGPAGATTAIDESQGEFPAFMADTPGLYTVRADVAGAGILGSDTCEVYVYDFRWNHDPTGDFATTFIGLSGTAAGPPGWSVSVDGTPVITTFGDQWFAGVITASGVMETLVAELTTPGGQHLRVPRSITVGSGLPLTAPVSQSVGVRLRSGGLDGLEPLIEAELANLDYNAIVTSIGTINAVNGAPFFSANITPTNGSLDTSNIEFELIPDNGHVDIAVTFHNVHVDVDVNGVVVFVSYSDQASIDASSATMTGELTFVPGANGALEIQLVNPQATLNNFNFTLSSFLNGLVQIGFIQDAIRDTVESSLESTAPDIVAYINPLLTDFAFNLDLSQYGIPVQVEFPMDTASYDTDGVTLCNTSRALPLTIGPESPPLDRYRESPATALTYPLTTTTGVSYGFSLCINDDLFNQLLAAFVTSGSLDLDVTGTLGTGPQALTLTAGFMHLLVPGFGFGKIDPNMPLTLRLRHANAPVVEFTPGVSDHAKLHIGGVRIDIDAEPQPGVFLPVASVTVSGSANASVTVAPGTTDVGLTIDGSSIATTFSIRRQMAGSNPGPALQGLSFLMQFLLPAIVEPVAMVSIPSPPIGAASVLGVTGSMAWPDYMCAYFNVQ
;
A
#
# COMPACT_ATOMS: atom_id res chain seq x y z
N MET A 1 -106.48 -21.43 -2.64
CA MET A 1 -107.16 -22.55 -3.33
C MET A 1 -106.21 -23.07 -4.40
N LEU A 2 -105.62 -24.24 -4.14
CA LEU A 2 -105.85 -25.49 -4.90
C LEU A 2 -105.13 -25.48 -6.26
N TYR A 3 -104.25 -26.40 -6.68
CA TYR A 3 -103.77 -27.68 -6.14
C TYR A 3 -102.62 -28.15 -7.08
N MET A 4 -101.60 -28.81 -6.50
CA MET A 4 -100.87 -30.05 -6.91
C MET A 4 -100.94 -30.54 -8.38
N LYS A 5 -99.95 -31.16 -9.04
CA LYS A 5 -98.75 -31.98 -8.66
C LYS A 5 -97.99 -32.37 -9.97
N ILE A 6 -96.64 -32.33 -10.04
CA ILE A 6 -95.67 -33.48 -9.90
C ILE A 6 -95.88 -34.59 -10.97
N SER A 7 -94.93 -35.18 -11.69
CA SER A 7 -93.48 -35.02 -11.95
C SER A 7 -93.12 -36.08 -13.02
N ALA A 8 -92.02 -35.87 -13.76
CA ALA A 8 -90.91 -36.82 -14.01
C ALA A 8 -90.37 -36.86 -15.46
N ALA A 9 -89.20 -36.24 -15.58
CA ALA A 9 -87.98 -36.79 -16.21
C ALA A 9 -87.96 -37.00 -17.73
N VAL A 10 -87.66 -35.92 -18.45
CA VAL A 10 -86.71 -35.98 -19.57
C VAL A 10 -85.49 -35.18 -19.14
N PHE A 11 -84.46 -35.87 -18.65
CA PHE A 11 -83.14 -35.26 -18.45
C PHE A 11 -82.55 -35.02 -19.84
N LEU A 12 -82.79 -33.83 -20.40
CA LEU A 12 -81.96 -33.32 -21.49
C LEU A 12 -80.54 -33.24 -20.92
N LEU A 13 -79.64 -34.06 -21.45
CA LEU A 13 -78.20 -33.81 -21.33
C LEU A 13 -77.94 -32.52 -22.12
N ALA A 14 -78.13 -31.36 -21.47
CA ALA A 14 -77.56 -30.12 -21.96
C ALA A 14 -76.04 -30.27 -21.77
N LEU A 15 -75.37 -30.82 -22.77
CA LEU A 15 -73.94 -30.59 -22.95
C LEU A 15 -73.77 -29.07 -22.92
N ALA A 16 -73.18 -28.56 -21.85
CA ALA A 16 -72.72 -27.18 -21.82
C ALA A 16 -71.87 -26.99 -23.08
N LEU A 17 -72.28 -26.09 -23.97
CA LEU A 17 -71.43 -25.71 -25.09
C LEU A 17 -70.08 -25.28 -24.49
N PRO A 18 -68.94 -25.82 -24.98
CA PRO A 18 -67.64 -25.37 -24.51
C PRO A 18 -67.57 -23.84 -24.69
N ALA A 19 -67.07 -23.14 -23.69
CA ALA A 19 -66.87 -21.69 -23.78
C ALA A 19 -66.06 -21.40 -25.05
N GLN A 20 -66.60 -20.55 -25.92
CA GLN A 20 -65.91 -20.12 -27.13
C GLN A 20 -64.72 -19.27 -26.74
N GLN A 21 -63.50 -19.73 -27.06
CA GLN A 21 -62.29 -19.16 -26.51
C GLN A 21 -61.12 -19.31 -27.47
N VAL A 22 -60.31 -18.25 -27.57
CA VAL A 22 -58.96 -18.32 -28.11
C VAL A 22 -57.97 -18.25 -26.96
N THR A 23 -56.89 -19.02 -27.05
CA THR A 23 -55.72 -18.91 -26.19
C THR A 23 -54.44 -18.78 -27.02
N VAL A 24 -53.48 -18.05 -26.49
CA VAL A 24 -52.09 -18.00 -26.97
C VAL A 24 -51.24 -18.67 -25.89
N ASN A 25 -50.49 -19.71 -26.23
CA ASN A 25 -49.69 -20.51 -25.29
C ASN A 25 -50.47 -20.91 -24.01
N GLY A 26 -51.77 -21.19 -24.16
CA GLY A 26 -52.66 -21.57 -23.05
C GLY A 26 -53.25 -20.41 -22.24
N MET A 27 -52.85 -19.17 -22.51
CA MET A 27 -53.31 -17.95 -21.84
C MET A 27 -54.43 -17.25 -22.62
N THR A 28 -55.31 -16.55 -21.92
CA THR A 28 -56.55 -15.95 -22.47
C THR A 28 -56.52 -14.43 -22.56
N GLY A 29 -55.43 -13.81 -22.06
CA GLY A 29 -55.14 -12.38 -22.07
C GLY A 29 -53.83 -12.08 -22.80
N HIS A 30 -53.06 -11.06 -22.38
CA HIS A 30 -51.78 -10.77 -23.04
C HIS A 30 -50.71 -11.85 -22.78
N VAL A 31 -49.84 -12.11 -23.76
CA VAL A 31 -48.72 -13.06 -23.65
C VAL A 31 -47.48 -12.53 -24.36
N ASP A 32 -46.35 -12.49 -23.65
CA ASP A 32 -45.05 -12.32 -24.28
C ASP A 32 -44.54 -13.65 -24.81
N VAL A 33 -44.12 -13.67 -26.08
CA VAL A 33 -43.67 -14.86 -26.79
C VAL A 33 -42.24 -14.61 -27.26
N PRO A 34 -41.23 -15.20 -26.60
CA PRO A 34 -39.84 -14.97 -26.97
C PRO A 34 -39.55 -15.39 -28.42
N MET A 35 -38.64 -14.68 -29.08
CA MET A 35 -38.06 -15.13 -30.35
C MET A 35 -37.55 -16.56 -30.23
N LEU A 36 -37.64 -17.32 -31.32
CA LEU A 36 -37.19 -18.72 -31.39
C LEU A 36 -37.95 -19.69 -30.46
N SER A 37 -39.02 -19.24 -29.82
CA SER A 37 -39.97 -20.11 -29.12
C SER A 37 -41.05 -20.65 -30.06
N THR A 38 -41.90 -21.55 -29.55
CA THR A 38 -43.08 -22.01 -30.28
C THR A 38 -44.29 -21.15 -29.89
N LEU A 39 -44.87 -20.45 -30.87
CA LEU A 39 -46.16 -19.79 -30.73
C LEU A 39 -47.27 -20.81 -30.98
N THR A 40 -48.09 -21.08 -29.97
CA THR A 40 -49.25 -21.98 -30.06
C THR A 40 -50.53 -21.19 -29.87
N LEU A 41 -51.34 -21.10 -30.92
CA LEU A 41 -52.66 -20.52 -30.89
C LEU A 41 -53.68 -21.65 -30.82
N GLN A 42 -54.65 -21.58 -29.91
CA GLN A 42 -55.69 -22.60 -29.78
C GLN A 42 -57.07 -21.94 -29.77
N LEU A 43 -57.92 -22.39 -30.67
CA LEU A 43 -59.34 -22.04 -30.73
C LEU A 43 -60.17 -23.17 -30.14
N SER A 44 -61.12 -22.84 -29.28
CA SER A 44 -62.14 -23.75 -28.74
C SER A 44 -63.53 -23.17 -29.01
N GLY A 45 -64.47 -24.01 -29.43
CA GLY A 45 -65.82 -23.58 -29.76
C GLY A 45 -66.74 -24.71 -30.22
N PRO A 46 -67.99 -24.40 -30.62
CA PRO A 46 -68.98 -25.40 -30.98
C PRO A 46 -68.53 -26.23 -32.19
N ALA A 47 -68.47 -27.56 -32.01
CA ALA A 47 -68.11 -28.49 -33.07
C ALA A 47 -69.04 -28.35 -34.29
N GLY A 48 -68.48 -28.39 -35.49
CA GLY A 48 -69.23 -28.37 -36.75
C GLY A 48 -69.70 -27.00 -37.24
N LEU A 49 -69.64 -25.93 -36.44
CA LEU A 49 -69.99 -24.59 -36.91
C LEU A 49 -68.88 -24.00 -37.79
N PRO A 50 -69.22 -23.30 -38.90
CA PRO A 50 -68.23 -22.52 -39.64
C PRO A 50 -67.63 -21.43 -38.75
N HIS A 51 -66.31 -21.26 -38.81
CA HIS A 51 -65.60 -20.23 -38.06
C HIS A 51 -64.73 -19.37 -38.97
N TYR A 52 -64.39 -18.18 -38.48
CA TYR A 52 -63.36 -17.31 -39.03
C TYR A 52 -62.38 -17.00 -37.91
N TRP A 53 -61.11 -17.32 -38.10
CA TRP A 53 -60.06 -17.12 -37.10
C TRP A 53 -58.87 -16.43 -37.74
N GLY A 54 -58.40 -15.34 -37.13
CA GLY A 54 -57.27 -14.59 -37.68
C GLY A 54 -56.41 -13.94 -36.62
N VAL A 55 -55.29 -13.42 -37.11
CA VAL A 55 -54.29 -12.64 -36.36
C VAL A 55 -54.08 -11.32 -37.10
N ASN A 56 -54.04 -10.20 -36.38
CA ASN A 56 -53.77 -8.89 -36.96
C ASN A 56 -53.01 -8.01 -35.97
N THR A 57 -52.28 -7.02 -36.45
CA THR A 57 -51.60 -6.00 -35.63
C THR A 57 -52.54 -4.88 -35.16
N ASP A 58 -53.75 -4.81 -35.73
CA ASP A 58 -54.81 -3.90 -35.31
C ASP A 58 -55.77 -4.61 -34.33
N PRO A 59 -55.96 -4.10 -33.09
CA PRO A 59 -56.88 -4.68 -32.11
C PRO A 59 -58.37 -4.52 -32.48
N GLY A 60 -58.70 -3.70 -33.48
CA GLY A 60 -60.08 -3.35 -33.82
C GLY A 60 -60.69 -2.34 -32.82
N PRO A 61 -62.03 -2.31 -32.64
CA PRO A 61 -63.00 -3.28 -33.12
C PRO A 61 -63.36 -3.11 -34.60
N SER A 62 -63.70 -4.22 -35.26
CA SER A 62 -64.31 -4.24 -36.60
C SER A 62 -65.77 -4.69 -36.51
N SER A 63 -66.64 -4.20 -37.40
CA SER A 63 -68.04 -4.63 -37.45
C SER A 63 -68.23 -5.71 -38.52
N VAL A 64 -68.76 -6.87 -38.12
CA VAL A 64 -69.12 -7.98 -39.01
C VAL A 64 -70.59 -8.30 -38.78
N PHE A 65 -71.44 -8.10 -39.80
CA PHE A 65 -72.90 -8.27 -39.71
C PHE A 65 -73.55 -7.51 -38.53
N GLY A 66 -73.00 -6.35 -38.15
CA GLY A 66 -73.47 -5.55 -37.01
C GLY A 66 -72.96 -6.02 -35.64
N VAL A 67 -72.17 -7.10 -35.58
CA VAL A 67 -71.50 -7.60 -34.38
C VAL A 67 -70.08 -7.02 -34.30
N SER A 68 -69.70 -6.52 -33.13
CA SER A 68 -68.36 -5.98 -32.87
C SER A 68 -67.37 -7.13 -32.63
N VAL A 69 -66.36 -7.24 -33.49
CA VAL A 69 -65.25 -8.19 -33.37
C VAL A 69 -64.04 -7.46 -32.78
N PRO A 70 -63.44 -7.96 -31.69
CA PRO A 70 -62.26 -7.36 -31.06
C PRO A 70 -60.98 -7.74 -31.83
N LEU A 71 -60.99 -7.47 -33.14
CA LEU A 71 -59.86 -7.64 -34.05
C LEU A 71 -60.07 -6.70 -35.25
N GLY A 72 -59.02 -6.03 -35.69
CA GLY A 72 -59.03 -5.25 -36.93
C GLY A 72 -59.21 -6.17 -38.14
N ILE A 73 -60.03 -5.78 -39.12
CA ILE A 73 -60.11 -6.45 -40.42
C ILE A 73 -59.43 -5.52 -41.42
N THR A 74 -58.12 -5.67 -41.51
CA THR A 74 -57.25 -4.84 -42.36
C THR A 74 -56.48 -5.73 -43.33
N PRO A 75 -55.79 -5.17 -44.35
CA PRO A 75 -54.99 -5.97 -45.27
C PRO A 75 -53.87 -6.81 -44.61
N SER A 76 -53.45 -6.49 -43.37
CA SER A 76 -52.47 -7.25 -42.59
C SER A 76 -53.07 -8.42 -41.79
N LEU A 77 -54.36 -8.71 -41.95
CA LEU A 77 -55.02 -9.83 -41.30
C LEU A 77 -54.49 -11.15 -41.87
N LEU A 78 -53.78 -11.90 -41.05
CA LEU A 78 -53.39 -13.28 -41.31
C LEU A 78 -54.57 -14.20 -40.98
N ASP A 79 -55.06 -14.89 -41.99
CA ASP A 79 -56.13 -15.87 -41.85
C ASP A 79 -55.57 -17.23 -41.40
N LEU A 80 -56.10 -17.75 -40.29
CA LEU A 80 -55.76 -19.06 -39.72
C LEU A 80 -56.85 -20.11 -39.96
N GLY A 81 -57.99 -19.70 -40.53
CA GLY A 81 -59.08 -20.58 -40.91
C GLY A 81 -60.37 -19.83 -41.22
N MET A 82 -60.77 -19.84 -42.50
CA MET A 82 -62.07 -19.34 -42.96
C MET A 82 -63.03 -20.45 -43.34
N GLY A 83 -64.26 -20.37 -42.83
CA GLY A 83 -65.43 -21.07 -43.35
C GLY A 83 -65.44 -22.59 -43.18
N ALA A 84 -64.33 -23.18 -42.70
CA ALA A 84 -64.28 -24.59 -42.37
C ALA A 84 -65.14 -24.88 -41.13
N PRO A 85 -65.89 -25.99 -41.10
CA PRO A 85 -66.56 -26.42 -39.88
C PRO A 85 -65.52 -26.70 -38.80
N MET A 86 -65.81 -26.26 -37.57
CA MET A 86 -64.98 -26.54 -36.40
C MET A 86 -64.81 -28.04 -36.23
N HIS A 87 -63.60 -28.48 -35.86
CA HIS A 87 -63.29 -29.91 -35.74
C HIS A 87 -64.26 -30.60 -34.75
N PRO A 88 -64.65 -31.87 -34.94
CA PRO A 88 -65.58 -32.57 -34.05
C PRO A 88 -65.18 -32.61 -32.57
N SER A 89 -63.88 -32.44 -32.27
CA SER A 89 -63.38 -32.31 -30.89
C SER A 89 -63.69 -30.96 -30.23
N GLY A 90 -64.23 -29.99 -30.97
CA GLY A 90 -64.49 -28.64 -30.48
C GLY A 90 -63.24 -27.78 -30.28
N SER A 91 -62.07 -28.22 -30.76
CA SER A 91 -60.81 -27.46 -30.66
C SER A 91 -59.95 -27.56 -31.92
N ARG A 92 -59.23 -26.49 -32.24
CA ARG A 92 -58.19 -26.39 -33.28
C ARG A 92 -56.95 -25.73 -32.69
N THR A 93 -55.77 -26.25 -33.03
CA THR A 93 -54.49 -25.71 -32.60
C THR A 93 -53.63 -25.40 -33.82
N TRP A 94 -52.98 -24.24 -33.80
CA TRP A 94 -51.98 -23.82 -34.77
C TRP A 94 -50.68 -23.51 -34.02
N SER A 95 -49.60 -24.17 -34.40
CA SER A 95 -48.29 -23.98 -33.78
C SER A 95 -47.25 -23.65 -34.86
N VAL A 96 -46.49 -22.59 -34.63
CA VAL A 96 -45.38 -22.17 -35.51
C VAL A 96 -44.16 -21.83 -34.66
N GLY A 97 -42.96 -22.12 -35.17
CA GLY A 97 -41.73 -21.59 -34.60
C GLY A 97 -41.61 -20.11 -34.96
N VAL A 98 -41.36 -19.25 -33.97
CA VAL A 98 -41.11 -17.82 -34.23
C VAL A 98 -39.75 -17.70 -34.89
N PRO A 99 -39.65 -17.20 -36.14
CA PRO A 99 -38.38 -17.11 -36.84
C PRO A 99 -37.49 -16.02 -36.22
N GLN A 100 -36.19 -16.12 -36.47
CA GLN A 100 -35.24 -15.10 -36.08
C GLN A 100 -35.25 -13.94 -37.10
N GLU A 101 -36.22 -13.04 -36.97
CA GLU A 101 -36.37 -11.88 -37.85
C GLU A 101 -36.43 -10.57 -37.05
N PRO A 102 -35.48 -9.62 -37.26
CA PRO A 102 -35.42 -8.38 -36.49
C PRO A 102 -36.70 -7.54 -36.54
N SER A 103 -37.43 -7.59 -37.65
CA SER A 103 -38.69 -6.85 -37.82
C SER A 103 -39.84 -7.39 -36.97
N LEU A 104 -39.69 -8.55 -36.35
CA LEU A 104 -40.71 -9.16 -35.50
C LEU A 104 -40.54 -8.80 -34.02
N VAL A 105 -39.37 -8.31 -33.60
CA VAL A 105 -39.12 -7.93 -32.21
C VAL A 105 -40.04 -6.77 -31.82
N ASP A 106 -40.67 -6.87 -30.66
CA ASP A 106 -41.68 -5.96 -30.11
C ASP A 106 -42.95 -5.82 -30.95
N LEU A 107 -43.17 -6.72 -31.92
CA LEU A 107 -44.40 -6.74 -32.69
C LEU A 107 -45.54 -7.31 -31.83
N THR A 108 -46.51 -6.45 -31.47
CA THR A 108 -47.76 -6.87 -30.85
C THR A 108 -48.79 -7.24 -31.92
N ALA A 109 -49.35 -8.44 -31.82
CA ALA A 109 -50.46 -8.91 -32.62
C ALA A 109 -51.63 -9.37 -31.75
N TYR A 110 -52.81 -9.42 -32.33
CA TYR A 110 -54.08 -9.74 -31.70
C TYR A 110 -54.72 -10.90 -32.45
N THR A 111 -55.34 -11.83 -31.73
CA THR A 111 -56.10 -12.93 -32.33
C THR A 111 -57.48 -13.04 -31.72
N ALA A 112 -58.46 -13.25 -32.58
CA ALA A 112 -59.84 -13.53 -32.21
C ALA A 112 -60.47 -14.40 -33.29
N ALA A 113 -61.54 -15.09 -32.93
CA ALA A 113 -62.35 -15.83 -33.87
C ALA A 113 -63.84 -15.46 -33.72
N LEU A 114 -64.58 -15.69 -34.79
CA LEU A 114 -66.03 -15.68 -34.80
C LEU A 114 -66.58 -16.99 -35.37
N PHE A 115 -67.77 -17.37 -34.92
CA PHE A 115 -68.49 -18.55 -35.39
C PHE A 115 -69.81 -18.12 -36.02
N LEU A 116 -70.16 -18.70 -37.16
CA LEU A 116 -71.50 -18.59 -37.72
C LEU A 116 -72.42 -19.53 -36.92
N ASP A 117 -73.14 -18.94 -35.98
CA ASP A 117 -73.98 -19.64 -35.02
C ASP A 117 -75.43 -19.18 -35.17
N PRO A 118 -76.31 -19.98 -35.79
CA PRO A 118 -77.73 -19.65 -35.96
C PRO A 118 -78.47 -19.42 -34.64
N SER A 119 -77.91 -19.87 -33.51
CA SER A 119 -78.48 -19.68 -32.18
C SER A 119 -78.02 -18.39 -31.50
N ALA A 120 -77.00 -17.71 -32.03
CA ALA A 120 -76.49 -16.44 -31.52
C ALA A 120 -77.29 -15.23 -32.06
N PRO A 121 -77.37 -14.11 -31.31
CA PRO A 121 -77.91 -12.86 -31.82
C PRO A 121 -77.20 -12.45 -33.12
N PHE A 122 -77.97 -12.12 -34.16
CA PHE A 122 -77.45 -11.78 -35.51
C PHE A 122 -76.70 -12.93 -36.23
N GLY A 123 -76.79 -14.17 -35.75
CA GLY A 123 -76.21 -15.34 -36.41
C GLY A 123 -74.69 -15.50 -36.25
N VAL A 124 -74.07 -14.71 -35.37
CA VAL A 124 -72.62 -14.68 -35.15
C VAL A 124 -72.31 -14.66 -33.65
N SER A 125 -71.39 -15.52 -33.23
CA SER A 125 -70.78 -15.49 -31.89
C SER A 125 -69.28 -15.22 -32.01
N VAL A 126 -68.68 -14.55 -31.02
CA VAL A 126 -67.29 -14.08 -31.07
C VAL A 126 -66.56 -14.57 -29.82
N THR A 127 -65.29 -14.97 -29.96
CA THR A 127 -64.43 -15.37 -28.84
C THR A 127 -63.94 -14.15 -28.04
N ASN A 128 -63.20 -14.40 -26.96
CA ASN A 128 -62.27 -13.40 -26.44
C ASN A 128 -61.22 -13.00 -27.51
N ALA A 129 -60.63 -11.82 -27.33
CA ALA A 129 -59.39 -11.45 -28.00
C ALA A 129 -58.20 -11.77 -27.08
N VAL A 130 -57.11 -12.21 -27.69
CA VAL A 130 -55.83 -12.46 -27.02
C VAL A 130 -54.78 -11.66 -27.76
N SER A 131 -53.99 -10.86 -27.06
CA SER A 131 -52.84 -10.18 -27.64
C SER A 131 -51.57 -10.93 -27.30
N PHE A 132 -50.59 -10.89 -28.18
CA PHE A 132 -49.25 -11.39 -27.90
C PHE A 132 -48.21 -10.46 -28.48
N THR A 133 -47.12 -10.25 -27.75
CA THR A 133 -45.96 -9.49 -28.22
C THR A 133 -44.82 -10.47 -28.43
N LEU A 134 -44.18 -10.40 -29.60
CA LEU A 134 -42.98 -11.19 -29.82
C LEU A 134 -41.79 -10.45 -29.19
N THR A 135 -41.18 -11.03 -28.16
CA THR A 135 -40.11 -10.35 -27.39
C THR A 135 -38.73 -10.86 -27.78
N GLY A 136 -37.73 -9.97 -27.74
CA GLY A 136 -36.34 -10.37 -27.86
C GLY A 136 -35.89 -11.30 -26.72
N ASN A 137 -34.80 -12.02 -26.91
CA ASN A 137 -34.19 -12.88 -25.88
C ASN A 137 -32.76 -12.43 -25.52
N ALA A 138 -32.45 -11.16 -25.76
CA ALA A 138 -31.23 -10.54 -25.28
C ALA A 138 -31.28 -10.37 -23.76
N ASP A 139 -30.11 -10.41 -23.12
CA ASP A 139 -29.95 -10.20 -21.68
C ASP A 139 -28.86 -9.13 -21.44
N ALA A 140 -29.24 -7.97 -20.90
CA ALA A 140 -28.34 -6.86 -20.58
C ALA A 140 -27.67 -7.02 -19.20
N GLY A 141 -27.91 -8.13 -18.52
CA GLY A 141 -27.45 -8.39 -17.16
C GLY A 141 -28.31 -7.71 -16.10
N PRO A 142 -28.00 -7.94 -14.82
CA PRO A 142 -28.76 -7.34 -13.72
C PRO A 142 -28.46 -5.85 -13.57
N ASP A 143 -29.39 -5.14 -12.93
CA ASP A 143 -29.18 -3.76 -12.48
C ASP A 143 -28.03 -3.66 -11.49
N VAL A 144 -27.30 -2.55 -11.55
CA VAL A 144 -26.10 -2.34 -10.74
C VAL A 144 -26.04 -0.96 -10.11
N ALA A 145 -25.30 -0.86 -9.02
CA ALA A 145 -24.95 0.39 -8.38
C ALA A 145 -23.44 0.60 -8.41
N THR A 146 -23.03 1.84 -8.59
CA THR A 146 -21.60 2.23 -8.55
C THR A 146 -21.46 3.68 -8.08
N PHE A 147 -20.23 4.09 -7.76
CA PHE A 147 -19.91 5.49 -7.51
C PHE A 147 -19.55 6.22 -8.81
N VAL A 148 -19.73 7.55 -8.80
CA VAL A 148 -19.22 8.42 -9.86
C VAL A 148 -17.73 8.15 -10.12
N ASN A 149 -17.33 8.11 -11.39
CA ASN A 149 -15.95 7.87 -11.85
C ASN A 149 -15.27 6.55 -11.41
N ASP A 150 -15.95 5.65 -10.70
CA ASP A 150 -15.35 4.35 -10.32
C ASP A 150 -15.38 3.34 -11.48
N GLY A 151 -16.30 3.52 -12.43
CA GLY A 151 -16.55 2.60 -13.53
C GLY A 151 -17.18 1.28 -13.05
N ILE A 152 -17.98 0.64 -13.89
CA ILE A 152 -18.52 -0.69 -13.61
C ILE A 152 -18.61 -1.50 -14.88
N VAL A 153 -18.23 -2.77 -14.81
CA VAL A 153 -18.31 -3.68 -15.95
C VAL A 153 -19.72 -4.27 -16.00
N LEU A 154 -20.44 -4.00 -17.10
CA LEU A 154 -21.73 -4.60 -17.38
C LEU A 154 -21.53 -6.04 -17.90
N SER A 155 -22.59 -6.85 -17.87
CA SER A 155 -22.47 -8.29 -18.10
C SER A 155 -23.46 -8.79 -19.14
N GLY A 156 -22.98 -8.99 -20.38
CA GLY A 156 -23.72 -9.71 -21.42
C GLY A 156 -23.69 -11.25 -21.30
N ALA A 157 -23.12 -11.80 -20.23
CA ALA A 157 -22.94 -13.25 -20.05
C ALA A 157 -24.23 -14.07 -20.04
N GLY A 158 -25.39 -13.45 -19.80
CA GLY A 158 -26.70 -14.10 -19.91
C GLY A 158 -27.03 -14.57 -21.33
N ASN A 159 -26.35 -14.04 -22.35
CA ASN A 159 -26.51 -14.42 -23.76
C ASN A 159 -25.66 -15.65 -24.14
N ARG A 160 -24.99 -16.32 -23.19
CA ARG A 160 -24.23 -17.54 -23.48
C ARG A 160 -25.15 -18.74 -23.57
N ASP A 161 -24.77 -19.71 -24.40
CA ASP A 161 -25.48 -20.98 -24.48
C ASP A 161 -25.35 -21.72 -23.13
N PRO A 162 -26.47 -22.12 -22.48
CA PRO A 162 -26.43 -22.72 -21.14
C PRO A 162 -25.70 -24.06 -21.04
N PHE A 163 -25.52 -24.78 -22.16
CA PHE A 163 -24.87 -26.08 -22.18
C PHE A 163 -23.36 -25.97 -22.38
N THR A 164 -22.91 -25.03 -23.21
CA THR A 164 -21.50 -24.82 -23.56
C THR A 164 -20.84 -23.73 -22.72
N GLY A 165 -21.61 -22.80 -22.14
CA GLY A 165 -21.10 -21.65 -21.40
C GLY A 165 -20.36 -20.64 -22.28
N MET A 166 -20.56 -20.68 -23.60
CA MET A 166 -19.91 -19.80 -24.59
C MET A 166 -20.97 -19.01 -25.37
N LEU A 167 -20.58 -17.85 -25.90
CA LEU A 167 -21.43 -17.11 -26.84
C LEU A 167 -21.59 -17.90 -28.16
N PRO A 168 -22.78 -17.93 -28.76
CA PRO A 168 -22.96 -18.46 -30.11
C PRO A 168 -22.03 -17.77 -31.11
N SER A 169 -21.50 -18.53 -32.08
CA SER A 169 -20.60 -17.98 -33.10
C SER A 169 -21.27 -16.85 -33.89
N GLY A 170 -20.54 -15.75 -34.07
CA GLY A 170 -21.03 -14.57 -34.79
C GLY A 170 -21.94 -13.65 -33.98
N THR A 171 -22.03 -13.82 -32.66
CA THR A 171 -22.77 -12.89 -31.80
C THR A 171 -22.09 -11.52 -31.76
N THR A 172 -22.88 -10.47 -32.00
CA THR A 172 -22.46 -9.06 -31.93
C THR A 172 -23.24 -8.34 -30.84
N PHE A 173 -22.56 -7.47 -30.10
CA PHE A 173 -23.14 -6.58 -29.10
C PHE A 173 -23.04 -5.13 -29.56
N GLN A 174 -24.02 -4.31 -29.17
CA GLN A 174 -23.91 -2.86 -29.17
C GLN A 174 -24.53 -2.34 -27.89
N TRP A 175 -23.71 -1.77 -27.02
CA TRP A 175 -24.15 -1.10 -25.81
C TRP A 175 -24.35 0.39 -26.06
N SER A 176 -25.41 0.96 -25.48
CA SER A 176 -25.72 2.39 -25.59
C SER A 176 -26.45 2.91 -24.35
N VAL A 177 -26.24 4.19 -24.01
CA VAL A 177 -26.99 4.87 -22.94
C VAL A 177 -28.25 5.48 -23.54
N ILE A 178 -29.42 5.07 -23.04
CA ILE A 178 -30.74 5.53 -23.51
C ILE A 178 -31.13 6.84 -22.82
N SER A 179 -30.89 6.89 -21.51
CA SER A 179 -31.22 8.05 -20.68
C SER A 179 -30.28 8.15 -19.48
N GLY A 180 -30.09 9.39 -19.01
CA GLY A 180 -29.32 9.71 -17.80
C GLY A 180 -29.68 11.10 -17.26
N PRO A 181 -29.08 11.52 -16.14
CA PRO A 181 -29.26 12.84 -15.56
C PRO A 181 -28.86 13.97 -16.51
N ALA A 182 -29.49 15.13 -16.36
CA ALA A 182 -29.21 16.29 -17.20
C ALA A 182 -27.76 16.79 -16.99
N GLY A 183 -27.02 16.95 -18.09
CA GLY A 183 -25.63 17.41 -18.07
C GLY A 183 -24.60 16.32 -17.78
N ALA A 184 -25.03 15.06 -17.62
CA ALA A 184 -24.13 13.94 -17.44
C ALA A 184 -23.27 13.66 -18.68
N THR A 185 -21.99 13.39 -18.47
CA THR A 185 -21.10 12.77 -19.46
C THR A 185 -20.95 11.31 -19.11
N THR A 186 -21.31 10.43 -20.05
CA THR A 186 -21.16 8.99 -19.90
C THR A 186 -20.22 8.44 -20.95
N ALA A 187 -19.46 7.42 -20.56
CA ALA A 187 -18.60 6.65 -21.44
C ALA A 187 -18.98 5.16 -21.32
N ILE A 188 -19.00 4.48 -22.47
CA ILE A 188 -19.05 3.02 -22.55
C ILE A 188 -17.83 2.59 -23.35
N ASP A 189 -16.82 2.08 -22.65
CA ASP A 189 -15.64 1.51 -23.28
C ASP A 189 -15.91 0.06 -23.67
N GLU A 190 -15.32 -0.37 -24.79
CA GLU A 190 -15.56 -1.70 -25.38
C GLU A 190 -17.06 -1.98 -25.63
N SER A 191 -17.79 -0.97 -26.14
CA SER A 191 -19.25 -1.04 -26.34
C SER A 191 -19.72 -2.13 -27.32
N GLN A 192 -18.81 -2.80 -28.04
CA GLN A 192 -19.10 -3.94 -28.92
C GLN A 192 -18.82 -5.31 -28.25
N GLY A 193 -18.26 -5.29 -27.05
CA GLY A 193 -17.88 -6.48 -26.30
C GLY A 193 -19.01 -7.05 -25.45
N GLU A 194 -18.79 -8.28 -24.99
CA GLU A 194 -19.67 -8.94 -24.02
C GLU A 194 -19.67 -8.24 -22.65
N PHE A 195 -18.53 -7.64 -22.27
CA PHE A 195 -18.30 -7.00 -20.97
C PHE A 195 -17.82 -5.55 -21.17
N PRO A 196 -18.70 -4.60 -21.51
CA PRO A 196 -18.30 -3.20 -21.63
C PRO A 196 -18.11 -2.56 -20.25
N ALA A 197 -17.28 -1.53 -20.17
CA ALA A 197 -17.12 -0.73 -18.96
C ALA A 197 -17.96 0.56 -19.07
N PHE A 198 -18.92 0.72 -18.18
CA PHE A 198 -19.74 1.93 -18.05
C PHE A 198 -19.13 2.88 -17.01
N MET A 199 -18.96 4.15 -17.37
CA MET A 199 -18.52 5.21 -16.45
C MET A 199 -19.41 6.45 -16.60
N ALA A 200 -19.71 7.09 -15.46
CA ALA A 200 -20.51 8.30 -15.40
C ALA A 200 -19.89 9.30 -14.41
N ASP A 201 -19.99 10.59 -14.76
CA ASP A 201 -19.46 11.71 -13.97
C ASP A 201 -20.49 12.32 -12.99
N THR A 202 -21.77 12.02 -13.19
CA THR A 202 -22.89 12.67 -12.49
C THR A 202 -23.75 11.62 -11.77
N PRO A 203 -24.09 11.82 -10.48
CA PRO A 203 -24.95 10.88 -9.76
C PRO A 203 -26.39 10.90 -10.29
N GLY A 204 -27.04 9.74 -10.34
CA GLY A 204 -28.41 9.56 -10.79
C GLY A 204 -28.66 8.20 -11.44
N LEU A 205 -29.83 8.04 -12.04
CA LEU A 205 -30.25 6.80 -12.70
C LEU A 205 -29.92 6.87 -14.19
N TYR A 206 -29.24 5.84 -14.69
CA TYR A 206 -28.98 5.65 -16.11
C TYR A 206 -29.64 4.37 -16.60
N THR A 207 -30.20 4.42 -17.80
CA THR A 207 -30.74 3.23 -18.48
C THR A 207 -29.80 2.90 -19.62
N VAL A 208 -29.18 1.73 -19.55
CA VAL A 208 -28.24 1.23 -20.56
C VAL A 208 -28.92 0.11 -21.33
N ARG A 209 -28.82 0.15 -22.66
CA ARG A 209 -29.38 -0.86 -23.56
C ARG A 209 -28.27 -1.70 -24.17
N ALA A 210 -28.48 -3.01 -24.22
CA ALA A 210 -27.70 -3.95 -25.00
C ALA A 210 -28.53 -4.42 -26.21
N ASP A 211 -28.08 -4.11 -27.42
CA ASP A 211 -28.60 -4.71 -28.64
C ASP A 211 -27.73 -5.92 -29.00
N VAL A 212 -28.35 -7.10 -29.12
CA VAL A 212 -27.66 -8.37 -29.33
C VAL A 212 -28.22 -9.08 -30.56
N ALA A 213 -27.33 -9.53 -31.44
CA ALA A 213 -27.66 -10.33 -32.60
C ALA A 213 -26.65 -11.46 -32.79
N GLY A 214 -27.12 -12.70 -32.88
CA GLY A 214 -26.28 -13.88 -33.06
C GLY A 214 -27.10 -15.13 -33.38
N ALA A 215 -26.46 -16.27 -33.64
CA ALA A 215 -27.20 -17.50 -33.89
C ALA A 215 -28.02 -17.90 -32.65
N GLY A 216 -29.36 -17.90 -32.76
CA GLY A 216 -30.22 -18.26 -31.64
C GLY A 216 -30.54 -17.13 -30.65
N ILE A 217 -30.05 -15.90 -30.90
CA ILE A 217 -30.24 -14.75 -30.00
C ILE A 217 -30.50 -13.50 -30.84
N LEU A 218 -31.59 -12.81 -30.56
CA LEU A 218 -31.93 -11.56 -31.23
C LEU A 218 -32.83 -10.70 -30.35
N GLY A 219 -32.44 -9.44 -30.18
CA GLY A 219 -33.27 -8.44 -29.54
C GLY A 219 -32.46 -7.40 -28.81
N SER A 220 -33.14 -6.66 -27.95
CA SER A 220 -32.53 -5.72 -27.04
C SER A 220 -33.05 -5.91 -25.64
N ASP A 221 -32.20 -5.64 -24.67
CA ASP A 221 -32.59 -5.58 -23.27
C ASP A 221 -31.96 -4.35 -22.61
N THR A 222 -32.48 -3.95 -21.46
CA THR A 222 -32.00 -2.79 -20.71
C THR A 222 -31.69 -3.16 -19.28
N CYS A 223 -30.59 -2.63 -18.77
CA CYS A 223 -30.26 -2.65 -17.34
C CYS A 223 -30.16 -1.22 -16.81
N GLU A 224 -30.48 -1.07 -15.52
CA GLU A 224 -30.38 0.19 -14.81
C GLU A 224 -29.04 0.28 -14.07
N VAL A 225 -28.38 1.43 -14.21
CA VAL A 225 -27.16 1.76 -13.47
C VAL A 225 -27.46 2.91 -12.52
N TYR A 226 -27.45 2.60 -11.23
CA TYR A 226 -27.65 3.54 -10.13
C TYR A 226 -26.32 4.15 -9.73
N VAL A 227 -26.06 5.38 -10.12
CA VAL A 227 -24.81 6.07 -9.83
C VAL A 227 -24.98 6.97 -8.61
N TYR A 228 -24.14 6.76 -7.61
CA TYR A 228 -24.11 7.54 -6.38
C TYR A 228 -22.83 8.38 -6.31
N ASP A 229 -22.89 9.47 -5.56
CA ASP A 229 -21.73 10.25 -5.15
C ASP A 229 -21.64 10.22 -3.64
N PHE A 230 -20.44 10.07 -3.12
CA PHE A 230 -20.17 10.04 -1.69
C PHE A 230 -18.88 10.81 -1.43
N ARG A 231 -18.97 11.88 -0.66
CA ARG A 231 -17.82 12.74 -0.36
C ARG A 231 -17.75 13.01 1.13
N TRP A 232 -16.58 12.80 1.69
CA TRP A 232 -16.26 13.29 3.02
C TRP A 232 -16.05 14.80 2.97
N ASN A 233 -16.52 15.56 3.97
CA ASN A 233 -16.17 16.97 4.12
C ASN A 233 -14.67 17.11 4.45
N HIS A 234 -14.15 16.15 5.21
CA HIS A 234 -12.75 15.92 5.51
C HIS A 234 -12.49 14.43 5.37
N ASP A 235 -11.60 14.02 4.46
CA ASP A 235 -11.30 12.59 4.25
C ASP A 235 -10.46 12.06 5.41
N PRO A 236 -10.95 11.11 6.22
CA PRO A 236 -10.24 10.63 7.38
C PRO A 236 -9.12 9.63 7.05
N THR A 237 -8.91 9.28 5.77
CA THR A 237 -7.76 8.46 5.37
C THR A 237 -6.46 9.15 5.78
N GLY A 238 -5.64 8.48 6.58
CA GLY A 238 -4.35 9.02 7.01
C GLY A 238 -4.43 9.99 8.19
N ASP A 239 -5.63 10.28 8.70
CA ASP A 239 -5.78 11.09 9.88
C ASP A 239 -5.15 10.42 11.10
N PHE A 240 -4.52 11.24 11.94
CA PHE A 240 -4.02 10.86 13.24
C PHE A 240 -5.07 11.18 14.30
N ALA A 241 -5.55 10.16 15.00
CA ALA A 241 -6.54 10.30 16.06
C ALA A 241 -6.01 9.87 17.42
N THR A 242 -6.13 10.73 18.41
CA THR A 242 -5.76 10.41 19.80
C THR A 242 -6.95 9.95 20.64
N THR A 243 -8.17 10.32 20.26
CA THR A 243 -9.41 9.92 20.98
C THR A 243 -10.62 9.86 20.07
N PHE A 244 -10.88 10.92 19.29
CA PHE A 244 -12.13 11.10 18.57
C PHE A 244 -11.92 11.71 17.19
N ILE A 245 -12.68 11.23 16.20
CA ILE A 245 -12.81 11.87 14.88
C ILE A 245 -14.27 12.26 14.65
N GLY A 246 -14.47 13.51 14.21
CA GLY A 246 -15.77 13.98 13.74
C GLY A 246 -15.97 13.64 12.28
N LEU A 247 -17.06 12.96 11.95
CA LEU A 247 -17.34 12.52 10.59
C LEU A 247 -18.56 13.22 10.02
N SER A 248 -18.37 13.88 8.89
CA SER A 248 -19.44 14.50 8.13
C SER A 248 -19.12 14.45 6.65
N GLY A 249 -20.16 14.50 5.84
CA GLY A 249 -19.98 14.46 4.40
C GLY A 249 -21.25 14.75 3.66
N THR A 250 -21.19 14.47 2.37
CA THR A 250 -22.28 14.56 1.45
C THR A 250 -22.48 13.25 0.70
N ALA A 251 -23.73 12.96 0.37
CA ALA A 251 -24.08 11.82 -0.46
C ALA A 251 -25.24 12.20 -1.38
N ALA A 252 -25.14 11.80 -2.65
CA ALA A 252 -26.13 12.11 -3.68
C ALA A 252 -26.40 10.87 -4.56
N GLY A 253 -27.59 10.79 -5.13
CA GLY A 253 -28.00 9.70 -6.01
C GLY A 253 -29.52 9.53 -6.09
N PRO A 254 -30.02 8.52 -6.81
CA PRO A 254 -31.44 8.18 -6.89
C PRO A 254 -32.05 8.03 -5.49
N PRO A 255 -33.30 8.46 -5.22
CA PRO A 255 -33.85 8.50 -3.87
C PRO A 255 -34.01 7.10 -3.23
N GLY A 256 -33.97 7.04 -1.90
CA GLY A 256 -34.28 5.82 -1.11
C GLY A 256 -33.07 5.02 -0.61
N TRP A 257 -31.86 5.57 -0.70
CA TRP A 257 -30.67 5.01 -0.06
C TRP A 257 -30.59 5.35 1.44
N SER A 258 -29.74 4.63 2.15
CA SER A 258 -29.35 4.88 3.53
C SER A 258 -27.83 4.79 3.68
N VAL A 259 -27.29 5.50 4.66
CA VAL A 259 -25.86 5.44 4.99
C VAL A 259 -25.69 4.93 6.42
N SER A 260 -24.73 4.03 6.60
CA SER A 260 -24.22 3.64 7.90
C SER A 260 -22.72 3.80 7.95
N VAL A 261 -22.16 3.95 9.15
CA VAL A 261 -20.73 3.99 9.40
C VAL A 261 -20.44 2.95 10.47
N ASP A 262 -19.60 1.97 10.15
CA ASP A 262 -19.36 0.76 10.97
C ASP A 262 -20.66 0.08 11.41
N GLY A 263 -21.63 0.01 10.49
CA GLY A 263 -22.96 -0.55 10.74
C GLY A 263 -23.89 0.32 11.58
N THR A 264 -23.43 1.46 12.10
CA THR A 264 -24.26 2.42 12.83
C THR A 264 -24.96 3.37 11.84
N PRO A 265 -26.30 3.42 11.80
CA PRO A 265 -27.02 4.31 10.90
C PRO A 265 -26.70 5.78 11.16
N VAL A 266 -26.57 6.54 10.09
CA VAL A 266 -26.26 7.97 10.12
C VAL A 266 -27.53 8.78 9.88
N ILE A 267 -27.67 9.94 10.53
CA ILE A 267 -28.78 10.86 10.23
C ILE A 267 -28.51 11.48 8.85
N THR A 268 -29.34 11.13 7.88
CA THR A 268 -29.37 11.77 6.56
C THR A 268 -30.50 12.80 6.56
N THR A 269 -30.18 14.07 6.32
CA THR A 269 -31.19 15.04 5.94
C THR A 269 -31.35 14.97 4.43
N PHE A 270 -32.58 14.80 3.92
CA PHE A 270 -32.84 14.95 2.49
C PHE A 270 -32.33 16.34 2.05
N GLY A 271 -31.27 16.36 1.25
CA GLY A 271 -30.50 17.57 0.94
C GLY A 271 -29.02 17.36 1.24
N ASP A 272 -28.38 16.55 0.40
CA ASP A 272 -26.94 16.32 0.19
C ASP A 272 -26.02 16.08 1.40
N GLN A 273 -26.35 16.38 2.65
CA GLN A 273 -25.43 16.28 3.80
C GLN A 273 -25.84 15.18 4.79
N TRP A 274 -24.83 14.53 5.38
CA TRP A 274 -24.98 13.53 6.45
C TRP A 274 -23.98 13.78 7.58
N PHE A 275 -24.34 13.33 8.80
CA PHE A 275 -23.52 13.51 10.00
C PHE A 275 -23.42 12.22 10.81
N ALA A 276 -22.23 11.62 10.88
CA ALA A 276 -21.94 10.45 11.72
C ALA A 276 -21.12 10.92 12.92
N GLY A 277 -21.78 11.25 14.03
CA GLY A 277 -21.20 11.89 15.22
C GLY A 277 -19.68 11.81 15.46
N VAL A 278 -19.30 11.08 16.50
CA VAL A 278 -17.90 10.95 16.94
C VAL A 278 -17.63 9.47 17.11
N ILE A 279 -16.54 8.98 16.52
CA ILE A 279 -16.08 7.59 16.68
C ILE A 279 -14.84 7.57 17.55
N THR A 280 -14.79 6.61 18.48
CA THR A 280 -13.61 6.36 19.31
C THR A 280 -12.69 5.40 18.57
N ALA A 281 -11.56 5.90 18.10
CA ALA A 281 -10.55 5.07 17.49
C ALA A 281 -9.70 4.39 18.57
N SER A 282 -9.47 3.08 18.47
CA SER A 282 -8.86 2.22 19.48
C SER A 282 -7.70 1.36 18.97
N GLY A 283 -7.54 1.19 17.64
CA GLY A 283 -6.50 0.34 17.04
C GLY A 283 -5.55 1.07 16.08
N VAL A 284 -4.30 0.62 16.00
CA VAL A 284 -3.34 1.10 14.98
C VAL A 284 -3.85 0.72 13.59
N MET A 285 -3.97 1.72 12.69
CA MET A 285 -4.57 1.58 11.35
C MET A 285 -6.01 1.04 11.37
N GLU A 286 -6.83 1.55 12.29
CA GLU A 286 -8.24 1.20 12.36
C GLU A 286 -8.98 1.58 11.07
N THR A 287 -9.79 0.65 10.57
CA THR A 287 -10.54 0.84 9.33
C THR A 287 -11.99 1.13 9.63
N LEU A 288 -12.39 2.34 9.28
CA LEU A 288 -13.75 2.82 9.23
C LEU A 288 -14.40 2.40 7.91
N VAL A 289 -15.63 1.89 7.94
CA VAL A 289 -16.39 1.55 6.73
C VAL A 289 -17.67 2.36 6.70
N ALA A 290 -17.71 3.38 5.84
CA ALA A 290 -18.96 3.97 5.43
C ALA A 290 -19.63 3.07 4.38
N GLU A 291 -20.90 2.74 4.58
CA GLU A 291 -21.67 1.89 3.68
C GLU A 291 -22.95 2.61 3.25
N LEU A 292 -23.11 2.79 1.94
CA LEU A 292 -24.36 3.22 1.31
C LEU A 292 -25.15 1.98 0.89
N THR A 293 -26.35 1.81 1.45
CA THR A 293 -27.29 0.76 1.05
C THR A 293 -28.34 1.36 0.13
N THR A 294 -28.43 0.83 -1.08
CA THR A 294 -29.41 1.23 -2.10
C THR A 294 -30.81 0.69 -1.81
N PRO A 295 -31.89 1.23 -2.42
CA PRO A 295 -33.24 0.67 -2.29
C PRO A 295 -33.35 -0.82 -2.68
N GLY A 296 -32.54 -1.25 -3.66
CA GLY A 296 -32.48 -2.63 -4.14
C GLY A 296 -31.64 -3.57 -3.26
N GLY A 297 -31.08 -3.08 -2.14
CA GLY A 297 -30.29 -3.88 -1.21
C GLY A 297 -28.83 -4.09 -1.62
N GLN A 298 -28.34 -3.40 -2.65
CA GLN A 298 -26.91 -3.37 -2.98
C GLN A 298 -26.15 -2.48 -1.98
N HIS A 299 -24.96 -2.91 -1.57
CA HIS A 299 -24.11 -2.23 -0.60
C HIS A 299 -22.86 -1.67 -1.30
N LEU A 300 -22.66 -0.35 -1.22
CA LEU A 300 -21.47 0.34 -1.71
C LEU A 300 -20.64 0.79 -0.51
N ARG A 301 -19.37 0.37 -0.45
CA ARG A 301 -18.50 0.61 0.71
C ARG A 301 -17.38 1.58 0.38
N VAL A 302 -17.13 2.51 1.31
CA VAL A 302 -16.04 3.48 1.27
C VAL A 302 -15.20 3.28 2.53
N PRO A 303 -14.27 2.30 2.51
CA PRO A 303 -13.35 2.08 3.61
C PRO A 303 -12.37 3.26 3.71
N ARG A 304 -12.03 3.61 4.95
CA ARG A 304 -11.10 4.68 5.33
C ARG A 304 -10.24 4.19 6.49
N SER A 305 -8.93 4.30 6.34
CA SER A 305 -8.00 3.89 7.40
C SER A 305 -7.53 5.10 8.19
N ILE A 306 -7.73 5.04 9.49
CA ILE A 306 -7.31 6.05 10.46
C ILE A 306 -6.12 5.51 11.22
N THR A 307 -5.11 6.35 11.44
CA THR A 307 -3.96 6.00 12.27
C THR A 307 -4.21 6.47 13.69
N VAL A 308 -4.39 5.55 14.64
CA VAL A 308 -4.48 5.90 16.06
C VAL A 308 -3.09 6.21 16.61
N GLY A 309 -2.98 7.38 17.25
CA GLY A 309 -1.73 7.92 17.77
C GLY A 309 -1.55 9.38 17.41
N SER A 310 -0.39 9.92 17.75
CA SER A 310 0.07 11.20 17.23
C SER A 310 0.88 10.99 15.96
N GLY A 311 1.01 12.05 15.16
CA GLY A 311 1.78 12.01 13.94
C GLY A 311 2.66 13.24 13.83
N LEU A 312 3.87 13.08 13.30
CA LEU A 312 4.80 14.17 13.04
C LEU A 312 4.83 14.51 11.56
N PRO A 313 5.10 15.77 11.18
CA PRO A 313 5.32 16.13 9.79
C PRO A 313 6.43 15.28 9.17
N LEU A 314 6.25 14.81 7.93
CA LEU A 314 7.25 14.01 7.20
C LEU A 314 8.60 14.74 7.07
N THR A 315 8.57 16.08 7.06
CA THR A 315 9.77 16.92 7.02
C THR A 315 10.51 17.02 8.35
N ALA A 316 9.86 16.69 9.47
CA ALA A 316 10.44 16.75 10.80
C ALA A 316 11.39 15.57 11.02
N PRO A 317 12.56 15.78 11.65
CA PRO A 317 13.44 14.68 12.00
C PRO A 317 12.84 13.78 13.08
N VAL A 318 13.10 12.47 12.97
CA VAL A 318 12.87 11.52 14.05
C VAL A 318 14.01 11.70 15.05
N SER A 319 13.71 12.21 16.24
CA SER A 319 14.70 12.35 17.31
C SER A 319 15.12 10.97 17.83
N GLN A 320 16.41 10.79 18.14
CA GLN A 320 16.94 9.51 18.66
C GLN A 320 16.57 8.27 17.81
N SER A 321 16.43 8.45 16.49
CA SER A 321 16.05 7.40 15.54
C SER A 321 16.95 6.16 15.58
N VAL A 322 18.24 6.39 15.81
CA VAL A 322 19.29 5.40 15.82
C VAL A 322 20.21 5.72 17.00
N GLY A 323 20.46 4.72 17.84
CA GLY A 323 21.40 4.76 18.94
C GLY A 323 22.51 3.75 18.72
N VAL A 324 23.74 4.22 18.77
CA VAL A 324 24.97 3.43 18.70
C VAL A 324 25.62 3.47 20.08
N ARG A 325 25.78 2.31 20.70
CA ARG A 325 26.50 2.16 21.97
C ARG A 325 27.82 1.44 21.73
N LEU A 326 28.91 2.08 22.10
CA LEU A 326 30.25 1.51 22.21
C LEU A 326 30.58 1.35 23.69
N ARG A 327 30.73 0.10 24.14
CA ARG A 327 31.20 -0.21 25.49
C ARG A 327 32.73 -0.21 25.54
N SER A 328 33.33 -0.33 26.72
CA SER A 328 34.78 -0.39 26.90
C SER A 328 35.44 -1.37 25.91
N GLY A 329 35.00 -2.63 25.89
CA GLY A 329 35.53 -3.59 24.91
C GLY A 329 35.35 -3.18 23.44
N GLY A 330 34.30 -2.42 23.11
CA GLY A 330 34.11 -1.87 21.77
C GLY A 330 35.07 -0.71 21.45
N LEU A 331 35.39 0.12 22.44
CA LEU A 331 36.42 1.16 22.35
C LEU A 331 37.81 0.53 22.21
N ASP A 332 38.12 -0.51 22.99
CA ASP A 332 39.37 -1.30 22.86
C ASP A 332 39.55 -1.83 21.43
N GLY A 333 38.44 -2.19 20.75
CA GLY A 333 38.48 -2.66 19.36
C GLY A 333 38.86 -1.59 18.33
N LEU A 334 38.73 -0.30 18.67
CA LEU A 334 39.12 0.83 17.80
C LEU A 334 40.61 1.17 17.94
N GLU A 335 41.24 0.82 19.07
CA GLU A 335 42.63 1.16 19.38
C GLU A 335 43.61 0.70 18.28
N PRO A 336 43.59 -0.56 17.81
CA PRO A 336 44.55 -1.02 16.80
C PRO A 336 44.39 -0.32 15.45
N LEU A 337 43.18 0.13 15.11
CA LEU A 337 42.92 0.88 13.89
C LEU A 337 43.54 2.28 13.97
N ILE A 338 43.46 2.91 15.14
CA ILE A 338 44.04 4.23 15.40
C ILE A 338 45.57 4.13 15.47
N GLU A 339 46.11 3.13 16.15
CA GLU A 339 47.56 2.86 16.23
C GLU A 339 48.18 2.71 14.83
N ALA A 340 47.50 2.00 13.92
CA ALA A 340 47.95 1.82 12.55
C ALA A 340 48.00 3.14 11.77
N GLU A 341 47.07 4.06 12.01
CA GLU A 341 47.09 5.40 11.41
C GLU A 341 48.17 6.29 12.03
N LEU A 342 48.31 6.27 13.37
CA LEU A 342 49.32 7.03 14.10
C LEU A 342 50.76 6.63 13.75
N ALA A 343 50.98 5.40 13.27
CA ALA A 343 52.29 4.96 12.77
C ALA A 343 52.81 5.82 11.59
N ASN A 344 51.92 6.58 10.92
CA ASN A 344 52.27 7.50 9.83
C ASN A 344 52.62 8.92 10.30
N LEU A 345 52.62 9.20 11.60
CA LEU A 345 52.91 10.52 12.16
C LEU A 345 54.35 10.97 11.83
N ASP A 346 54.48 12.12 11.16
CA ASP A 346 55.80 12.74 10.92
C ASP A 346 56.23 13.58 12.13
N TYR A 347 56.64 12.90 13.20
CA TYR A 347 57.07 13.55 14.44
C TYR A 347 58.24 14.53 14.23
N ASN A 348 59.12 14.25 13.26
CA ASN A 348 60.23 15.13 12.94
C ASN A 348 59.75 16.48 12.39
N ALA A 349 58.76 16.47 11.49
CA ALA A 349 58.17 17.70 10.98
C ALA A 349 57.51 18.53 12.10
N ILE A 350 56.84 17.87 13.04
CA ILE A 350 56.20 18.53 14.19
C ILE A 350 57.26 19.20 15.06
N VAL A 351 58.29 18.45 15.49
CA VAL A 351 59.35 18.95 16.38
C VAL A 351 60.11 20.12 15.74
N THR A 352 60.44 20.02 14.45
CA THR A 352 61.18 21.08 13.74
C THR A 352 60.33 22.32 13.45
N SER A 353 59.00 22.21 13.48
CA SER A 353 58.08 23.35 13.25
C SER A 353 58.02 24.35 14.41
N ILE A 354 58.43 23.94 15.62
CA ILE A 354 58.43 24.76 16.84
C ILE A 354 59.32 26.00 16.69
N GLY A 355 60.42 25.88 15.94
CA GLY A 355 61.42 26.93 15.78
C GLY A 355 62.23 27.22 17.05
N THR A 356 62.80 28.42 17.12
CA THR A 356 63.70 28.81 18.22
C THR A 356 62.94 29.36 19.43
N ILE A 357 63.20 28.79 20.61
CA ILE A 357 62.63 29.19 21.90
C ILE A 357 63.69 29.87 22.76
N ASN A 358 63.31 30.93 23.48
CA ASN A 358 64.15 31.56 24.49
C ASN A 358 64.01 30.81 25.83
N ALA A 359 64.95 29.89 26.11
CA ALA A 359 64.93 29.14 27.37
C ALA A 359 65.41 29.93 28.59
N VAL A 360 66.32 30.90 28.39
CA VAL A 360 66.74 31.80 29.46
C VAL A 360 66.79 33.24 28.95
N ASN A 361 65.92 34.09 29.52
CA ASN A 361 65.81 35.51 29.19
C ASN A 361 66.10 36.38 30.44
N GLY A 362 66.94 37.41 30.28
CA GLY A 362 67.13 38.46 31.30
C GLY A 362 68.16 38.16 32.40
N ALA A 363 68.91 37.06 32.33
CA ALA A 363 70.06 36.88 33.22
C ALA A 363 71.24 37.76 32.76
N PRO A 364 71.88 38.54 33.64
CA PRO A 364 72.82 39.61 33.25
C PRO A 364 74.07 39.15 32.51
N PHE A 365 74.39 37.84 32.55
CA PHE A 365 75.58 37.27 31.93
C PHE A 365 75.34 35.92 31.24
N PHE A 366 74.09 35.49 31.08
CA PHE A 366 73.75 34.20 30.48
C PHE A 366 72.44 34.29 29.69
N SER A 367 72.41 33.72 28.50
CA SER A 367 71.20 33.56 27.69
C SER A 367 71.31 32.26 26.92
N ALA A 368 70.17 31.60 26.72
CA ALA A 368 70.09 30.36 25.96
C ALA A 368 68.83 30.39 25.09
N ASN A 369 69.03 30.26 23.79
CA ASN A 369 68.02 29.97 22.78
C ASN A 369 68.15 28.52 22.37
N ILE A 370 67.03 27.88 22.10
CA ILE A 370 66.93 26.44 21.92
C ILE A 370 66.15 26.20 20.65
N THR A 371 66.70 25.44 19.73
CA THR A 371 66.07 25.16 18.44
C THR A 371 66.09 23.65 18.22
N PRO A 372 64.95 22.96 18.28
CA PRO A 372 64.87 21.56 17.91
C PRO A 372 65.22 21.40 16.43
N THR A 373 66.11 20.47 16.12
CA THR A 373 66.65 20.27 14.76
C THR A 373 66.26 18.94 14.14
N ASN A 374 65.95 17.94 14.98
CA ASN A 374 65.51 16.61 14.55
C ASN A 374 64.71 15.95 15.67
N GLY A 375 63.70 15.16 15.33
CA GLY A 375 62.90 14.39 16.26
C GLY A 375 62.59 13.00 15.72
N SER A 376 62.65 11.99 16.57
CA SER A 376 62.28 10.62 16.22
C SER A 376 61.61 9.90 17.38
N LEU A 377 60.74 8.95 17.05
CA LEU A 377 60.10 8.02 17.97
C LEU A 377 59.96 6.66 17.28
N ASP A 378 59.65 5.61 18.05
CA ASP A 378 59.37 4.28 17.51
C ASP A 378 57.92 4.18 17.02
N THR A 379 57.70 4.49 15.74
CA THR A 379 56.36 4.45 15.12
C THR A 379 55.80 3.03 14.98
N SER A 380 56.62 2.00 15.17
CA SER A 380 56.16 0.60 15.13
C SER A 380 55.59 0.10 16.45
N ASN A 381 55.73 0.89 17.51
CA ASN A 381 55.31 0.56 18.87
C ASN A 381 54.64 1.79 19.52
N ILE A 382 53.52 2.22 18.96
CA ILE A 382 52.63 3.22 19.55
C ILE A 382 51.50 2.45 20.25
N GLU A 383 51.26 2.77 21.50
CA GLU A 383 50.12 2.24 22.26
C GLU A 383 49.05 3.34 22.38
N PHE A 384 47.81 3.03 22.06
CA PHE A 384 46.67 3.94 22.16
C PHE A 384 45.60 3.32 23.06
N GLU A 385 45.19 4.02 24.11
CA GLU A 385 44.18 3.52 25.06
C GLU A 385 42.97 4.47 25.08
N LEU A 386 41.77 3.89 25.04
CA LEU A 386 40.48 4.58 25.20
C LEU A 386 39.80 4.15 26.48
N ILE A 387 39.73 5.05 27.45
CA ILE A 387 39.17 4.75 28.77
C ILE A 387 37.85 5.52 28.93
N PRO A 388 36.69 4.86 28.97
CA PRO A 388 35.42 5.56 29.15
C PRO A 388 35.34 6.19 30.55
N ASP A 389 34.97 7.47 30.62
CA ASP A 389 34.68 8.19 31.86
C ASP A 389 33.34 8.94 31.78
N ASN A 390 32.90 9.49 32.91
CA ASN A 390 31.65 10.23 33.00
C ASN A 390 31.78 11.65 32.43
N GLY A 391 31.58 11.76 31.12
CA GLY A 391 31.44 13.03 30.38
C GLY A 391 32.35 13.14 29.16
N HIS A 392 33.31 12.24 29.02
CA HIS A 392 34.28 12.14 27.93
C HIS A 392 34.83 10.70 27.87
N VAL A 393 35.62 10.40 26.85
CA VAL A 393 36.48 9.21 26.82
C VAL A 393 37.90 9.70 27.03
N ASP A 394 38.55 9.31 28.11
CA ASP A 394 39.96 9.58 28.34
C ASP A 394 40.78 8.87 27.26
N ILE A 395 41.80 9.56 26.75
CA ILE A 395 42.79 8.96 25.85
C ILE A 395 44.15 8.93 26.53
N ALA A 396 44.91 7.89 26.24
CA ALA A 396 46.33 7.85 26.51
C ALA A 396 47.08 7.34 25.27
N VAL A 397 48.01 8.13 24.77
CA VAL A 397 48.89 7.75 23.65
C VAL A 397 50.30 7.64 24.19
N THR A 398 50.89 6.45 24.14
CA THR A 398 52.27 6.22 24.58
C THR A 398 53.18 6.02 23.38
N PHE A 399 54.05 7.00 23.15
CA PHE A 399 55.13 6.92 22.18
C PHE A 399 56.38 6.34 22.85
N HIS A 400 57.06 5.41 22.18
CA HIS A 400 58.27 4.79 22.71
C HIS A 400 59.55 5.34 22.06
N ASN A 401 60.66 5.30 22.79
CA ASN A 401 61.99 5.71 22.34
C ASN A 401 62.02 7.14 21.74
N VAL A 402 61.47 8.11 22.47
CA VAL A 402 61.42 9.50 22.03
C VAL A 402 62.82 10.11 22.12
N HIS A 403 63.29 10.62 20.98
CA HIS A 403 64.59 11.27 20.84
C HIS A 403 64.44 12.59 20.11
N VAL A 404 65.07 13.65 20.63
CA VAL A 404 65.06 14.97 20.01
C VAL A 404 66.45 15.58 20.09
N ASP A 405 66.97 15.99 18.93
CA ASP A 405 68.19 16.77 18.81
C ASP A 405 67.87 18.27 18.87
N VAL A 406 68.70 19.01 19.59
CA VAL A 406 68.45 20.41 19.90
C VAL A 406 69.73 21.22 19.80
N ASP A 407 69.71 22.30 19.03
CA ASP A 407 70.76 23.31 19.03
C ASP A 407 70.50 24.35 20.14
N VAL A 408 71.48 24.53 21.02
CA VAL A 408 71.47 25.50 22.11
C VAL A 408 72.44 26.62 21.81
N ASN A 409 71.92 27.80 21.49
CA ASN A 409 72.68 28.97 21.08
C ASN A 409 72.51 30.11 22.09
N GLY A 410 73.59 30.74 22.52
CA GLY A 410 73.49 31.71 23.61
C GLY A 410 74.69 32.63 23.77
N VAL A 411 74.67 33.40 24.85
CA VAL A 411 75.79 34.26 25.26
C VAL A 411 76.08 34.01 26.74
N VAL A 412 77.34 33.72 27.06
CA VAL A 412 77.84 33.63 28.44
C VAL A 412 78.97 34.63 28.62
N VAL A 413 78.87 35.54 29.60
CA VAL A 413 79.90 36.56 29.90
C VAL A 413 80.41 37.27 28.62
N PHE A 414 79.50 37.77 27.78
CA PHE A 414 79.77 38.46 26.51
C PHE A 414 80.38 37.61 25.38
N VAL A 415 80.48 36.29 25.55
CA VAL A 415 80.94 35.35 24.50
C VAL A 415 79.77 34.54 23.98
N SER A 416 79.53 34.59 22.68
CA SER A 416 78.53 33.74 22.02
C SER A 416 79.00 32.29 22.00
N TYR A 417 78.08 31.37 22.25
CA TYR A 417 78.32 29.93 22.16
C TYR A 417 77.20 29.26 21.35
N SER A 418 77.52 28.09 20.83
CA SER A 418 76.62 27.16 20.18
C SER A 418 77.00 25.77 20.68
N ASP A 419 76.03 25.01 21.15
CA ASP A 419 76.20 23.66 21.67
C ASP A 419 75.06 22.79 21.15
N GLN A 420 75.26 21.49 21.07
CA GLN A 420 74.19 20.53 20.75
C GLN A 420 73.78 19.80 22.01
N ALA A 421 72.49 19.53 22.12
CA ALA A 421 71.91 18.72 23.16
C ALA A 421 71.04 17.63 22.54
N SER A 422 70.98 16.48 23.19
CA SER A 422 69.97 15.47 22.89
C SER A 422 69.09 15.26 24.11
N ILE A 423 67.84 14.94 23.82
CA ILE A 423 66.88 14.45 24.79
C ILE A 423 66.58 13.02 24.42
N ASP A 424 66.59 12.16 25.43
CA ASP A 424 66.22 10.76 25.29
C ASP A 424 65.19 10.45 26.39
N ALA A 425 64.01 9.98 26.02
CA ALA A 425 63.02 9.48 26.94
C ALA A 425 62.64 8.05 26.56
N SER A 426 62.44 7.17 27.55
CA SER A 426 62.03 5.79 27.25
C SER A 426 60.64 5.77 26.62
N SER A 427 59.78 6.68 27.06
CA SER A 427 58.46 6.91 26.47
C SER A 427 57.99 8.33 26.72
N ALA A 428 57.04 8.78 25.92
CA ALA A 428 56.25 9.97 26.16
C ALA A 428 54.78 9.57 26.16
N THR A 429 54.07 9.89 27.24
CA THR A 429 52.62 9.62 27.32
C THR A 429 51.89 10.93 27.16
N MET A 430 50.96 10.97 26.23
CA MET A 430 50.04 12.08 26.01
C MET A 430 48.64 11.66 26.42
N THR A 431 48.04 12.42 27.32
CA THR A 431 46.67 12.21 27.78
C THR A 431 45.77 13.34 27.32
N GLY A 432 44.47 13.08 27.24
CA GLY A 432 43.48 14.12 27.01
C GLY A 432 42.06 13.58 27.06
N GLU A 433 41.08 14.47 26.91
CA GLU A 433 39.66 14.16 27.00
C GLU A 433 39.05 14.17 25.59
N LEU A 434 38.57 13.03 25.12
CA LEU A 434 37.93 12.88 23.82
C LEU A 434 36.41 13.04 23.96
N THR A 435 35.85 13.97 23.21
CA THR A 435 34.39 14.24 23.17
C THR A 435 33.87 14.15 21.75
N PHE A 436 32.67 13.60 21.62
CA PHE A 436 31.92 13.47 20.38
C PHE A 436 30.86 14.56 20.32
N VAL A 437 30.86 15.34 19.23
CA VAL A 437 29.94 16.46 19.03
C VAL A 437 29.35 16.43 17.62
N PRO A 438 28.15 17.00 17.42
CA PRO A 438 27.61 17.23 16.08
C PRO A 438 28.48 18.23 15.31
N GLY A 439 29.04 17.80 14.20
CA GLY A 439 29.82 18.60 13.27
C GLY A 439 28.97 19.26 12.18
N ALA A 440 29.63 19.87 11.19
CA ALA A 440 28.96 20.47 10.04
C ALA A 440 28.11 19.45 9.26
N ASN A 441 26.93 19.88 8.80
CA ASN A 441 25.97 19.03 8.07
C ASN A 441 25.52 17.77 8.83
N GLY A 442 25.64 17.76 10.16
CA GLY A 442 25.24 16.62 10.99
C GLY A 442 26.22 15.45 10.98
N ALA A 443 27.46 15.66 10.54
CA ALA A 443 28.52 14.67 10.70
C ALA A 443 28.87 14.46 12.18
N LEU A 444 29.51 13.33 12.49
CA LEU A 444 30.15 13.10 13.78
C LEU A 444 31.53 13.74 13.77
N GLU A 445 31.81 14.58 14.76
CA GLU A 445 33.12 15.21 14.93
C GLU A 445 33.68 14.85 16.31
N ILE A 446 34.96 14.48 16.35
CA ILE A 446 35.69 14.32 17.60
C ILE A 446 36.44 15.60 17.94
N GLN A 447 36.42 15.96 19.22
CA GLN A 447 37.27 16.98 19.79
C GLN A 447 38.15 16.37 20.89
N LEU A 448 39.44 16.66 20.83
CA LEU A 448 40.40 16.38 21.90
C LEU A 448 40.60 17.63 22.73
N VAL A 449 40.30 17.53 24.03
CA VAL A 449 40.33 18.63 24.99
C VAL A 449 41.40 18.34 26.04
N ASN A 450 42.02 19.40 26.57
CA ASN A 450 43.05 19.32 27.62
C ASN A 450 44.20 18.33 27.31
N PRO A 451 44.83 18.35 26.11
CA PRO A 451 45.98 17.49 25.85
C PRO A 451 47.11 17.85 26.80
N GLN A 452 47.72 16.84 27.42
CA GLN A 452 48.86 16.97 28.32
C GLN A 452 49.89 15.90 27.97
N ALA A 453 51.14 16.29 27.78
CA ALA A 453 52.22 15.35 27.51
C ALA A 453 53.16 15.21 28.70
N THR A 454 53.72 14.03 28.91
CA THR A 454 54.70 13.77 29.97
C THR A 454 55.81 12.86 29.47
N LEU A 455 57.06 13.30 29.63
CA LEU A 455 58.24 12.50 29.28
C LEU A 455 58.68 11.59 30.45
N ASN A 456 58.71 10.28 30.19
CA ASN A 456 59.07 9.26 31.16
C ASN A 456 60.54 8.83 31.00
N ASN A 457 61.24 8.67 32.14
CA ASN A 457 62.68 8.38 32.20
C ASN A 457 63.53 9.33 31.32
N PHE A 458 63.14 10.60 31.32
CA PHE A 458 63.82 11.66 30.60
C PHE A 458 65.30 11.77 31.02
N ASN A 459 66.16 11.75 30.02
CA ASN A 459 67.57 12.00 30.12
C ASN A 459 67.94 13.14 29.16
N PHE A 460 68.81 14.02 29.63
CA PHE A 460 69.28 15.18 28.89
C PHE A 460 70.79 15.10 28.79
N THR A 461 71.31 15.17 27.56
CA THR A 461 72.74 15.15 27.33
C THR A 461 73.19 16.39 26.57
N LEU A 462 74.32 16.95 26.99
CA LEU A 462 74.98 18.07 26.33
C LEU A 462 76.27 17.56 25.70
N SER A 463 76.52 17.98 24.47
CA SER A 463 77.66 17.51 23.68
C SER A 463 78.97 18.23 24.03
N SER A 464 78.95 19.46 24.57
CA SER A 464 80.20 20.21 24.83
C SER A 464 80.22 21.11 26.09
N PHE A 465 80.52 22.40 25.92
CA PHE A 465 80.97 23.37 26.93
C PHE A 465 79.99 23.57 28.09
N LEU A 466 78.69 23.34 27.87
CA LEU A 466 77.67 23.55 28.89
C LEU A 466 77.62 22.44 29.98
N ASN A 467 78.27 21.29 29.77
CA ASN A 467 78.22 20.09 30.64
C ASN A 467 78.80 20.28 32.07
N GLY A 468 79.30 21.48 32.41
CA GLY A 468 79.85 21.80 33.73
C GLY A 468 79.23 22.99 34.46
N LEU A 469 78.17 23.60 33.91
CA LEU A 469 77.56 24.82 34.47
C LEU A 469 76.41 24.51 35.44
N VAL A 470 76.29 25.28 36.53
CA VAL A 470 75.22 25.12 37.54
C VAL A 470 73.82 25.48 37.01
N GLN A 471 73.75 26.16 35.86
CA GLN A 471 72.49 26.64 35.27
C GLN A 471 71.83 25.66 34.28
N ILE A 472 72.31 24.42 34.16
CA ILE A 472 71.77 23.39 33.25
C ILE A 472 70.29 23.08 33.55
N GLY A 473 69.86 23.16 34.82
CA GLY A 473 68.48 22.86 35.20
C GLY A 473 67.44 23.69 34.45
N PHE A 474 67.65 25.01 34.29
CA PHE A 474 66.71 25.87 33.56
C PHE A 474 66.63 25.55 32.07
N ILE A 475 67.75 25.15 31.47
CA ILE A 475 67.81 24.73 30.07
C ILE A 475 67.10 23.39 29.91
N GLN A 476 67.37 22.45 30.82
CA GLN A 476 66.75 21.14 30.84
C GLN A 476 65.22 21.23 31.00
N ASP A 477 64.73 22.05 31.94
CA ASP A 477 63.29 22.26 32.18
C ASP A 477 62.64 22.94 30.96
N ALA A 478 63.24 24.00 30.43
CA ALA A 478 62.70 24.67 29.24
C ALA A 478 62.67 23.76 28.01
N ILE A 479 63.67 22.88 27.86
CA ILE A 479 63.71 21.87 26.80
C ILE A 479 62.63 20.81 27.01
N ARG A 480 62.45 20.32 28.24
CA ARG A 480 61.37 19.38 28.57
C ARG A 480 60.02 19.99 28.23
N ASP A 481 59.73 21.19 28.72
CA ASP A 481 58.48 21.91 28.46
C ASP A 481 58.25 22.10 26.96
N THR A 482 59.32 22.38 26.20
CA THR A 482 59.28 22.50 24.74
C THR A 482 58.84 21.19 24.07
N VAL A 483 59.43 20.07 24.47
CA VAL A 483 59.13 18.77 23.86
C VAL A 483 57.76 18.26 24.30
N GLU A 484 57.38 18.45 25.56
CA GLU A 484 56.02 18.15 26.03
C GLU A 484 54.98 19.01 25.26
N SER A 485 55.21 20.31 25.13
CA SER A 485 54.35 21.19 24.31
C SER A 485 54.33 20.81 22.82
N SER A 486 55.43 20.28 22.28
CA SER A 486 55.46 19.76 20.91
C SER A 486 54.55 18.56 20.72
N LEU A 487 54.52 17.66 21.70
CA LEU A 487 53.65 16.50 21.69
C LEU A 487 52.19 16.93 21.86
N GLU A 488 51.91 17.88 22.74
CA GLU A 488 50.57 18.47 22.86
C GLU A 488 50.11 19.13 21.56
N SER A 489 51.03 19.72 20.79
CA SER A 489 50.71 20.31 19.48
C SER A 489 50.33 19.28 18.42
N THR A 490 50.55 17.98 18.66
CA THR A 490 50.09 16.88 17.78
C THR A 490 48.63 16.52 18.00
N ALA A 491 47.97 17.05 19.03
CA ALA A 491 46.56 16.79 19.32
C ALA A 491 45.62 16.97 18.10
N PRO A 492 45.75 18.03 17.27
CA PRO A 492 44.94 18.18 16.06
C PRO A 492 45.22 17.11 15.01
N ASP A 493 46.46 16.63 14.92
CA ASP A 493 46.85 15.58 13.96
C ASP A 493 46.22 14.24 14.36
N ILE A 494 46.21 13.90 15.65
CA ILE A 494 45.50 12.71 16.17
C ILE A 494 44.02 12.75 15.79
N VAL A 495 43.36 13.89 16.03
CA VAL A 495 41.96 14.07 15.64
C VAL A 495 41.78 13.93 14.13
N ALA A 496 42.73 14.42 13.33
CA ALA A 496 42.72 14.27 11.87
C ALA A 496 42.91 12.83 11.39
N TYR A 497 43.54 11.96 12.19
CA TYR A 497 43.64 10.52 11.92
C TYR A 497 42.40 9.74 12.38
N ILE A 498 41.75 10.14 13.48
CA ILE A 498 40.57 9.43 13.99
C ILE A 498 39.30 9.81 13.20
N ASN A 499 39.12 11.09 12.85
CA ASN A 499 37.90 11.55 12.16
C ASN A 499 37.58 10.79 10.85
N PRO A 500 38.55 10.45 9.97
CA PRO A 500 38.31 9.60 8.81
C PRO A 500 37.78 8.19 9.13
N LEU A 501 38.18 7.61 10.27
CA LEU A 501 37.66 6.30 10.70
C LEU A 501 36.17 6.35 11.08
N LEU A 502 35.63 7.56 11.27
CA LEU A 502 34.24 7.81 11.60
C LEU A 502 33.40 8.30 10.42
N THR A 503 33.99 8.49 9.23
CA THR A 503 33.23 8.94 8.05
C THR A 503 32.24 7.90 7.54
N ASP A 504 32.43 6.63 7.92
CA ASP A 504 31.54 5.50 7.58
C ASP A 504 30.25 5.47 8.41
N PHE A 505 30.11 6.33 9.43
CA PHE A 505 28.79 6.61 10.01
C PHE A 505 27.95 7.30 8.92
N ALA A 506 27.22 6.52 8.10
CA ALA A 506 26.57 7.01 6.90
C ALA A 506 25.49 8.07 7.20
N PHE A 507 25.82 9.35 7.05
CA PHE A 507 24.91 10.47 7.35
C PHE A 507 23.88 10.75 6.26
N ASN A 508 24.09 10.25 5.03
CA ASN A 508 23.23 10.53 3.90
C ASN A 508 23.26 9.40 2.87
N LEU A 509 22.09 8.91 2.50
CA LEU A 509 21.87 7.80 1.59
C LEU A 509 20.88 8.23 0.50
N ASP A 510 21.36 8.26 -0.75
CA ASP A 510 20.50 8.46 -1.92
C ASP A 510 20.05 7.09 -2.44
N LEU A 511 18.77 6.77 -2.27
CA LEU A 511 18.19 5.50 -2.74
C LEU A 511 17.81 5.55 -4.22
N SER A 512 17.93 6.69 -4.90
CA SER A 512 17.56 6.83 -6.32
C SER A 512 18.42 5.95 -7.22
N GLN A 513 19.63 5.60 -6.78
CA GLN A 513 20.50 4.61 -7.44
C GLN A 513 19.86 3.21 -7.52
N TYR A 514 18.93 2.90 -6.61
CA TYR A 514 18.17 1.65 -6.58
C TYR A 514 16.77 1.80 -7.20
N GLY A 515 16.48 2.95 -7.85
CA GLY A 515 15.17 3.25 -8.43
C GLY A 515 14.13 3.72 -7.41
N ILE A 516 14.53 4.03 -6.18
CA ILE A 516 13.66 4.53 -5.11
C ILE A 516 13.97 6.03 -4.93
N PRO A 517 13.13 6.97 -5.42
CA PRO A 517 13.43 8.40 -5.36
C PRO A 517 13.19 8.98 -3.96
N VAL A 518 13.98 8.53 -2.98
CA VAL A 518 14.00 8.97 -1.58
C VAL A 518 15.45 9.16 -1.14
N GLN A 519 15.71 10.27 -0.45
CA GLN A 519 16.98 10.52 0.23
C GLN A 519 16.78 10.31 1.74
N VAL A 520 17.69 9.59 2.39
CA VAL A 520 17.64 9.32 3.83
C VAL A 520 18.85 9.96 4.50
N GLU A 521 18.62 10.80 5.49
CA GLU A 521 19.67 11.48 6.25
C GLU A 521 19.67 10.97 7.70
N PHE A 522 20.86 10.83 8.30
CA PHE A 522 21.04 10.41 9.69
C PHE A 522 21.94 11.35 10.49
N PRO A 523 21.62 12.65 10.63
CA PRO A 523 22.53 13.59 11.27
C PRO A 523 22.71 13.27 12.77
N MET A 524 23.95 13.42 13.24
CA MET A 524 24.34 13.28 14.64
C MET A 524 23.56 14.26 15.52
N ASP A 525 22.97 13.77 16.61
CA ASP A 525 22.12 14.52 17.54
C ASP A 525 22.83 14.76 18.87
N THR A 526 23.11 13.69 19.60
CA THR A 526 23.67 13.75 20.96
C THR A 526 24.68 12.64 21.21
N ALA A 527 25.67 12.92 22.05
CA ALA A 527 26.52 11.90 22.67
C ALA A 527 26.32 11.90 24.19
N SER A 528 26.27 10.71 24.79
CA SER A 528 26.21 10.54 26.25
C SER A 528 27.25 9.52 26.70
N TYR A 529 27.77 9.70 27.91
CA TYR A 529 28.91 8.95 28.43
C TYR A 529 28.58 8.35 29.78
N ASP A 530 29.19 7.21 30.08
CA ASP A 530 29.22 6.62 31.40
C ASP A 530 30.52 5.83 31.59
N THR A 531 30.72 5.25 32.77
CA THR A 531 31.94 4.53 33.15
C THR A 531 32.19 3.24 32.37
N ASP A 532 31.29 2.85 31.47
CA ASP A 532 31.36 1.63 30.67
C ASP A 532 31.38 1.94 29.16
N GLY A 533 31.22 3.19 28.73
CA GLY A 533 31.28 3.52 27.30
C GLY A 533 30.64 4.85 26.88
N VAL A 534 30.46 4.98 25.57
CA VAL A 534 29.82 6.12 24.92
C VAL A 534 28.62 5.67 24.09
N THR A 535 27.56 6.46 24.14
CA THR A 535 26.37 6.31 23.30
C THR A 535 26.27 7.51 22.37
N LEU A 536 26.19 7.25 21.07
CA LEU A 536 25.95 8.22 20.02
C LEU A 536 24.51 8.05 19.53
N CYS A 537 23.77 9.13 19.39
CA CYS A 537 22.41 9.11 18.86
C CYS A 537 22.33 9.97 17.60
N ASN A 538 21.68 9.45 16.58
CA ASN A 538 21.37 10.14 15.34
C ASN A 538 19.87 10.41 15.26
N THR A 539 19.52 11.56 14.71
CA THR A 539 18.17 11.75 14.17
C THR A 539 18.08 11.13 12.77
N SER A 540 16.87 10.94 12.25
CA SER A 540 16.68 10.51 10.85
C SER A 540 15.68 11.37 10.09
N ARG A 541 15.88 11.50 8.78
CA ARG A 541 14.96 12.18 7.86
C ARG A 541 14.87 11.41 6.54
N ALA A 542 13.69 10.91 6.21
CA ALA A 542 13.40 10.36 4.88
C ALA A 542 12.67 11.40 4.01
N LEU A 543 13.31 11.82 2.91
CA LEU A 543 12.85 12.90 2.05
C LEU A 543 12.49 12.33 0.65
N PRO A 544 11.20 12.30 0.26
CA PRO A 544 10.83 11.92 -1.09
C PRO A 544 11.31 12.99 -2.09
N LEU A 545 12.01 12.56 -3.14
CA LEU A 545 12.56 13.42 -4.19
C LEU A 545 11.53 13.71 -5.29
N THR A 546 10.56 12.80 -5.47
CA THR A 546 9.43 12.92 -6.39
C THR A 546 8.14 12.49 -5.71
N ILE A 547 7.00 12.86 -6.29
CA ILE A 547 5.69 12.36 -5.87
C ILE A 547 5.24 11.31 -6.89
N GLY A 548 4.79 10.16 -6.41
CA GLY A 548 4.24 9.11 -7.26
C GLY A 548 2.98 9.58 -7.99
N PRO A 549 2.76 9.19 -9.26
CA PRO A 549 1.66 9.71 -10.07
C PRO A 549 0.27 9.28 -9.56
N GLU A 550 0.18 8.11 -8.93
CA GLU A 550 -1.07 7.54 -8.40
C GLU A 550 -1.05 7.42 -6.87
N SER A 551 0.01 7.93 -6.23
CA SER A 551 0.26 7.80 -4.80
C SER A 551 -0.16 9.08 -4.06
N PRO A 552 -0.74 8.97 -2.86
CA PRO A 552 -1.15 10.15 -2.10
C PRO A 552 0.08 10.91 -1.58
N PRO A 553 0.07 12.26 -1.62
CA PRO A 553 1.12 13.05 -0.99
C PRO A 553 0.92 13.04 0.53
N LEU A 554 1.61 12.15 1.23
CA LEU A 554 1.53 12.08 2.69
C LEU A 554 2.38 13.18 3.30
N ASP A 555 1.83 13.91 4.27
CA ASP A 555 2.49 15.02 4.95
C ASP A 555 2.97 14.66 6.36
N ARG A 556 2.58 13.49 6.88
CA ARG A 556 2.86 13.03 8.24
C ARG A 556 3.15 11.52 8.31
N TYR A 557 3.85 11.12 9.35
CA TYR A 557 4.08 9.71 9.74
C TYR A 557 3.69 9.50 11.21
N ARG A 558 3.43 8.24 11.60
CA ARG A 558 3.12 7.90 12.99
C ARG A 558 4.36 8.02 13.86
N GLU A 559 4.24 8.73 14.97
CA GLU A 559 5.26 8.75 16.01
C GLU A 559 4.86 7.80 17.16
N SER A 560 5.88 7.25 17.81
CA SER A 560 5.80 6.52 19.07
C SER A 560 6.27 7.42 20.22
N PRO A 561 5.75 7.26 21.45
CA PRO A 561 6.19 8.07 22.57
C PRO A 561 7.70 7.95 22.81
N ALA A 562 8.43 9.06 22.81
CA ALA A 562 9.89 9.03 22.99
C ALA A 562 10.30 8.42 24.36
N THR A 563 10.92 7.25 24.31
CA THR A 563 11.54 6.60 25.47
C THR A 563 13.07 6.80 25.45
N ALA A 564 13.67 7.12 26.59
CA ALA A 564 15.11 7.33 26.68
C ALA A 564 15.88 5.99 26.60
N LEU A 565 16.84 5.91 25.69
CA LEU A 565 17.72 4.76 25.50
C LEU A 565 18.57 4.49 26.75
N THR A 566 18.56 3.26 27.28
CA THR A 566 19.34 2.86 28.47
C THR A 566 19.94 1.47 28.35
N TYR A 567 21.20 1.39 27.93
CA TYR A 567 21.85 0.15 27.52
C TYR A 567 22.20 -0.80 28.69
N PRO A 568 21.79 -2.08 28.65
CA PRO A 568 22.18 -3.05 29.67
C PRO A 568 23.64 -3.49 29.50
N LEU A 569 24.29 -3.98 30.56
CA LEU A 569 25.67 -4.49 30.48
C LEU A 569 25.80 -5.82 29.71
N THR A 570 24.70 -6.53 29.49
CA THR A 570 24.66 -7.80 28.78
C THR A 570 23.44 -7.88 27.87
N THR A 571 23.54 -8.71 26.83
CA THR A 571 22.39 -9.11 26.01
C THR A 571 21.32 -9.81 26.86
N THR A 572 20.13 -10.01 26.30
CA THR A 572 19.03 -10.74 26.97
C THR A 572 19.39 -12.18 27.36
N THR A 573 20.39 -12.77 26.71
CA THR A 573 20.92 -14.12 27.00
C THR A 573 22.08 -14.09 28.00
N GLY A 574 22.47 -12.92 28.51
CA GLY A 574 23.53 -12.74 29.51
C GLY A 574 24.95 -12.65 28.93
N VAL A 575 25.11 -12.57 27.61
CA VAL A 575 26.41 -12.44 26.94
C VAL A 575 26.83 -10.97 26.91
N SER A 576 28.10 -10.66 27.23
CA SER A 576 28.66 -9.31 27.06
C SER A 576 28.82 -8.98 25.59
N TYR A 577 28.53 -7.74 25.22
CA TYR A 577 28.70 -7.21 23.87
C TYR A 577 29.64 -6.01 23.93
N GLY A 578 30.28 -5.68 22.81
CA GLY A 578 31.12 -4.48 22.70
C GLY A 578 30.42 -3.31 22.03
N PHE A 579 29.57 -3.64 21.05
CA PHE A 579 28.81 -2.66 20.30
C PHE A 579 27.33 -3.06 20.23
N SER A 580 26.42 -2.09 20.31
CA SER A 580 25.01 -2.32 20.00
C SER A 580 24.42 -1.20 19.16
N LEU A 581 23.55 -1.57 18.24
CA LEU A 581 22.77 -0.70 17.39
C LEU A 581 21.30 -0.81 17.79
N CYS A 582 20.68 0.29 18.17
CA CYS A 582 19.27 0.36 18.52
C CYS A 582 18.55 1.32 17.59
N ILE A 583 17.39 0.91 17.09
CA ILE A 583 16.63 1.63 16.08
C ILE A 583 15.23 1.84 16.63
N ASN A 584 14.64 3.01 16.40
CA ASN A 584 13.28 3.34 16.76
C ASN A 584 12.29 2.94 15.65
N ASP A 585 11.07 2.51 15.99
CA ASP A 585 10.04 2.18 14.99
C ASP A 585 9.60 3.38 14.13
N ASP A 586 9.75 4.60 14.64
CA ASP A 586 9.51 5.85 13.91
C ASP A 586 10.40 6.02 12.68
N LEU A 587 11.62 5.45 12.69
CA LEU A 587 12.45 5.41 11.48
C LEU A 587 11.73 4.65 10.36
N PHE A 588 11.16 3.49 10.66
CA PHE A 588 10.41 2.69 9.70
C PHE A 588 9.13 3.40 9.27
N ASN A 589 8.41 4.01 10.21
CA ASN A 589 7.19 4.76 9.92
C ASN A 589 7.45 5.95 8.98
N GLN A 590 8.55 6.68 9.19
CA GLN A 590 8.95 7.79 8.32
C GLN A 590 9.41 7.30 6.94
N LEU A 591 10.20 6.22 6.88
CA LEU A 591 10.64 5.61 5.61
C LEU A 591 9.45 5.13 4.77
N LEU A 592 8.51 4.40 5.38
CA LEU A 592 7.32 3.88 4.69
C LEU A 592 6.43 5.02 4.19
N ALA A 593 6.29 6.12 4.93
CA ALA A 593 5.57 7.31 4.47
C ALA A 593 6.28 7.99 3.27
N ALA A 594 7.61 8.09 3.28
CA ALA A 594 8.38 8.61 2.16
C ALA A 594 8.31 7.68 0.93
N PHE A 595 8.31 6.37 1.12
CA PHE A 595 8.16 5.38 0.04
C PHE A 595 6.77 5.41 -0.58
N VAL A 596 5.70 5.57 0.20
CA VAL A 596 4.35 5.78 -0.35
C VAL A 596 4.28 7.09 -1.12
N THR A 597 4.78 8.19 -0.54
CA THR A 597 4.74 9.51 -1.19
C THR A 597 5.48 9.51 -2.54
N SER A 598 6.60 8.79 -2.62
CA SER A 598 7.38 8.65 -3.85
C SER A 598 6.80 7.65 -4.87
N GLY A 599 5.79 6.87 -4.49
CA GLY A 599 5.22 5.79 -5.30
C GLY A 599 6.08 4.52 -5.36
N SER A 600 7.09 4.41 -4.51
CA SER A 600 8.02 3.27 -4.49
C SER A 600 7.39 1.99 -3.93
N LEU A 601 6.25 2.10 -3.23
CA LEU A 601 5.50 0.94 -2.73
C LEU A 601 4.34 0.51 -3.63
N ASP A 602 4.04 1.26 -4.69
CA ASP A 602 2.98 0.89 -5.62
C ASP A 602 3.47 -0.25 -6.53
N LEU A 603 2.59 -1.23 -6.77
CA LEU A 603 2.95 -2.44 -7.49
C LEU A 603 1.97 -2.70 -8.63
N ASP A 604 2.51 -2.91 -9.84
CA ASP A 604 1.75 -3.37 -11.01
C ASP A 604 2.29 -4.73 -11.47
N VAL A 605 1.49 -5.78 -11.27
CA VAL A 605 1.87 -7.16 -11.61
C VAL A 605 0.95 -7.68 -12.70
N THR A 606 1.51 -8.00 -13.86
CA THR A 606 0.76 -8.59 -14.98
C THR A 606 1.21 -10.02 -15.21
N GLY A 607 0.24 -10.94 -15.24
CA GLY A 607 0.43 -12.33 -15.65
C GLY A 607 1.13 -13.26 -14.66
N THR A 608 2.19 -12.84 -13.95
CA THR A 608 2.87 -13.69 -12.95
C THR A 608 3.28 -12.93 -11.71
N LEU A 609 2.91 -13.45 -10.53
CA LEU A 609 3.25 -12.91 -9.21
C LEU A 609 4.30 -13.77 -8.51
N GLY A 610 5.37 -13.15 -8.02
CA GLY A 610 6.51 -13.84 -7.39
C GLY A 610 7.52 -14.41 -8.39
N THR A 611 8.55 -15.06 -7.87
CA THR A 611 9.69 -15.57 -8.65
C THR A 611 9.95 -17.05 -8.40
N GLY A 612 10.48 -17.76 -9.40
CA GLY A 612 10.88 -19.17 -9.26
C GLY A 612 9.70 -20.16 -9.35
N PRO A 613 9.87 -21.41 -8.87
CA PRO A 613 8.87 -22.48 -9.02
C PRO A 613 7.57 -22.26 -8.23
N GLN A 614 7.55 -21.27 -7.32
CA GLN A 614 6.38 -20.88 -6.54
C GLN A 614 5.62 -19.68 -7.15
N ALA A 615 6.07 -19.17 -8.31
CA ALA A 615 5.43 -18.04 -8.96
C ALA A 615 4.00 -18.40 -9.40
N LEU A 616 3.06 -17.50 -9.15
CA LEU A 616 1.64 -17.68 -9.43
C LEU A 616 1.29 -17.07 -10.77
N THR A 617 0.75 -17.87 -11.70
CA THR A 617 0.18 -17.33 -12.93
C THR A 617 -1.19 -16.70 -12.64
N LEU A 618 -1.29 -15.40 -12.83
CA LEU A 618 -2.50 -14.62 -12.60
C LEU A 618 -3.42 -14.71 -13.83
N THR A 619 -4.39 -15.62 -13.78
CA THR A 619 -5.44 -15.74 -14.79
C THR A 619 -6.83 -15.63 -14.17
N ALA A 620 -7.84 -15.33 -14.98
CA ALA A 620 -9.23 -15.33 -14.53
C ALA A 620 -9.65 -16.68 -13.94
N GLY A 621 -9.16 -17.80 -14.48
CA GLY A 621 -9.44 -19.14 -13.94
C GLY A 621 -8.84 -19.35 -12.55
N PHE A 622 -7.60 -18.91 -12.34
CA PHE A 622 -6.95 -18.93 -11.03
C PHE A 622 -7.71 -18.06 -10.01
N MET A 623 -8.06 -16.83 -10.38
CA MET A 623 -8.80 -15.93 -9.50
C MET A 623 -10.22 -16.41 -9.23
N HIS A 624 -10.87 -17.08 -10.18
CA HIS A 624 -12.18 -17.70 -9.95
C HIS A 624 -12.12 -18.80 -8.87
N LEU A 625 -11.03 -19.58 -8.83
CA LEU A 625 -10.80 -20.58 -7.80
C LEU A 625 -10.52 -19.91 -6.44
N LEU A 626 -9.76 -18.82 -6.44
CA LEU A 626 -9.35 -18.12 -5.22
C LEU A 626 -10.50 -17.35 -4.57
N VAL A 627 -11.24 -16.60 -5.37
CA VAL A 627 -12.36 -15.73 -4.96
C VAL A 627 -13.60 -16.00 -5.82
N PRO A 628 -14.28 -17.14 -5.61
CA PRO A 628 -15.48 -17.47 -6.36
C PRO A 628 -16.56 -16.40 -6.19
N GLY A 629 -17.30 -16.12 -7.27
CA GLY A 629 -18.41 -15.17 -7.27
C GLY A 629 -18.04 -13.72 -7.60
N PHE A 630 -16.76 -13.37 -7.75
CA PHE A 630 -16.27 -12.03 -8.16
C PHE A 630 -16.42 -11.70 -9.66
N GLY A 631 -17.12 -12.54 -10.42
CA GLY A 631 -17.28 -12.34 -11.87
C GLY A 631 -16.20 -12.99 -12.73
N PHE A 632 -15.05 -13.39 -12.16
CA PHE A 632 -13.97 -14.07 -12.93
C PHE A 632 -14.42 -15.34 -13.65
N GLY A 633 -15.40 -16.08 -13.11
CA GLY A 633 -15.97 -17.26 -13.76
C GLY A 633 -16.76 -16.95 -15.04
N LYS A 634 -17.07 -15.67 -15.31
CA LYS A 634 -17.69 -15.20 -16.55
C LYS A 634 -16.64 -14.89 -17.63
N ILE A 635 -15.36 -14.82 -17.29
CA ILE A 635 -14.28 -14.47 -18.23
C ILE A 635 -13.59 -15.76 -18.71
N ASP A 636 -12.94 -15.72 -19.88
CA ASP A 636 -12.09 -16.84 -20.33
C ASP A 636 -11.09 -17.21 -19.22
N PRO A 637 -11.05 -18.46 -18.74
CA PRO A 637 -10.20 -18.86 -17.63
C PRO A 637 -8.69 -18.69 -17.90
N ASN A 638 -8.28 -18.60 -19.16
CA ASN A 638 -6.88 -18.36 -19.53
C ASN A 638 -6.54 -16.88 -19.71
N MET A 639 -7.53 -15.97 -19.57
CA MET A 639 -7.30 -14.54 -19.71
C MET A 639 -6.32 -14.06 -18.63
N PRO A 640 -5.22 -13.39 -19.02
CA PRO A 640 -4.27 -12.83 -18.06
C PRO A 640 -4.94 -11.71 -17.26
N LEU A 641 -4.49 -11.57 -16.01
CA LEU A 641 -4.91 -10.49 -15.13
C LEU A 641 -3.73 -9.60 -14.75
N THR A 642 -4.05 -8.33 -14.53
CA THR A 642 -3.18 -7.34 -13.93
C THR A 642 -3.69 -7.02 -12.53
N LEU A 643 -2.81 -7.16 -11.55
CA LEU A 643 -3.03 -6.69 -10.18
C LEU A 643 -2.31 -5.37 -9.98
N ARG A 644 -3.05 -4.34 -9.55
CA ARG A 644 -2.49 -3.03 -9.20
C ARG A 644 -2.71 -2.77 -7.72
N LEU A 645 -1.63 -2.66 -6.97
CA LEU A 645 -1.65 -2.32 -5.55
C LEU A 645 -1.32 -0.84 -5.39
N ARG A 646 -2.18 -0.11 -4.69
CA ARG A 646 -2.03 1.31 -4.40
C ARG A 646 -2.25 1.59 -2.92
N HIS A 647 -1.35 2.36 -2.33
CA HIS A 647 -1.44 2.73 -0.93
C HIS A 647 -2.31 3.98 -0.77
N ALA A 648 -3.27 3.94 0.16
CA ALA A 648 -4.03 5.13 0.54
C ALA A 648 -3.39 5.87 1.74
N ASN A 649 -2.60 5.16 2.53
CA ASN A 649 -1.90 5.69 3.70
C ASN A 649 -0.56 4.93 3.89
N ALA A 650 0.35 5.46 4.69
CA ALA A 650 1.61 4.79 5.01
C ALA A 650 1.35 3.53 5.84
N PRO A 651 1.95 2.37 5.53
CA PRO A 651 2.01 1.26 6.48
C PRO A 651 2.69 1.69 7.78
N VAL A 652 2.29 1.11 8.91
CA VAL A 652 2.86 1.40 10.23
C VAL A 652 3.56 0.17 10.78
N VAL A 653 4.76 0.37 11.30
CA VAL A 653 5.50 -0.60 12.09
C VAL A 653 5.39 -0.21 13.56
N GLU A 654 5.04 -1.18 14.40
CA GLU A 654 5.04 -1.05 15.85
C GLU A 654 5.95 -2.14 16.43
N PHE A 655 6.90 -1.75 17.26
CA PHE A 655 7.75 -2.74 17.93
C PHE A 655 7.02 -3.41 19.08
N THR A 656 7.20 -4.72 19.18
CA THR A 656 6.60 -5.53 20.24
C THR A 656 7.74 -6.15 21.05
N PRO A 657 8.06 -5.61 22.23
CA PRO A 657 9.16 -6.13 23.02
C PRO A 657 8.87 -7.54 23.56
N GLY A 658 9.92 -8.37 23.65
CA GLY A 658 9.85 -9.69 24.30
C GLY A 658 9.20 -10.82 23.49
N VAL A 659 8.84 -10.61 22.22
CA VAL A 659 8.36 -11.66 21.30
C VAL A 659 9.39 -11.99 20.22
N SER A 660 9.37 -13.22 19.68
CA SER A 660 10.33 -13.69 18.67
C SER A 660 10.33 -12.88 17.37
N ASP A 661 9.18 -12.31 17.05
CA ASP A 661 8.98 -11.65 15.77
C ASP A 661 9.34 -10.16 15.84
N HIS A 662 9.68 -9.60 17.01
CA HIS A 662 10.21 -8.24 17.23
C HIS A 662 9.33 -7.03 16.82
N ALA A 663 8.52 -7.10 15.77
CA ALA A 663 7.65 -6.03 15.32
C ALA A 663 6.32 -6.54 14.74
N LYS A 664 5.40 -5.61 14.54
CA LYS A 664 4.12 -5.82 13.88
C LYS A 664 3.93 -4.76 12.79
N LEU A 665 3.70 -5.21 11.57
CA LEU A 665 3.34 -4.37 10.43
C LEU A 665 1.81 -4.23 10.38
N HIS A 666 1.33 -3.02 10.23
CA HIS A 666 -0.06 -2.65 10.05
C HIS A 666 -0.25 -2.00 8.68
N ILE A 667 -1.21 -2.50 7.92
CA ILE A 667 -1.65 -1.89 6.65
C ILE A 667 -3.10 -1.43 6.82
N GLY A 668 -3.41 -0.27 6.27
CA GLY A 668 -4.74 0.29 6.28
C GLY A 668 -5.10 0.84 4.91
N GLY A 669 -6.25 0.44 4.38
CA GLY A 669 -6.80 1.12 3.21
C GLY A 669 -6.08 0.85 1.89
N VAL A 670 -5.24 -0.20 1.80
CA VAL A 670 -4.51 -0.52 0.56
C VAL A 670 -5.49 -0.98 -0.50
N ARG A 671 -5.50 -0.36 -1.67
CA ARG A 671 -6.38 -0.71 -2.79
C ARG A 671 -5.70 -1.75 -3.66
N ILE A 672 -6.43 -2.81 -4.00
CA ILE A 672 -6.03 -3.83 -4.97
C ILE A 672 -7.05 -3.81 -6.10
N ASP A 673 -6.65 -3.29 -7.25
CA ASP A 673 -7.42 -3.36 -8.48
C ASP A 673 -7.03 -4.62 -9.25
N ILE A 674 -8.04 -5.36 -9.72
CA ILE A 674 -7.88 -6.62 -10.43
C ILE A 674 -8.55 -6.46 -11.79
N ASP A 675 -7.72 -6.30 -12.80
CA ASP A 675 -8.16 -6.00 -14.15
C ASP A 675 -7.86 -7.20 -15.06
N ALA A 676 -8.82 -7.55 -15.91
CA ALA A 676 -8.58 -8.55 -16.95
C ALA A 676 -8.02 -7.86 -18.20
N GLU A 677 -7.05 -8.49 -18.85
CA GLU A 677 -6.37 -7.93 -20.02
C GLU A 677 -6.73 -8.77 -21.26
N PRO A 678 -7.89 -8.50 -21.91
CA PRO A 678 -8.30 -9.23 -23.13
C PRO A 678 -7.34 -9.01 -24.30
N GLN A 679 -6.66 -7.86 -24.34
CA GLN A 679 -5.61 -7.53 -25.29
C GLN A 679 -4.54 -6.70 -24.58
N PRO A 680 -3.26 -6.78 -24.99
CA PRO A 680 -2.19 -6.00 -24.38
C PRO A 680 -2.52 -4.50 -24.30
N GLY A 681 -2.55 -3.94 -23.07
CA GLY A 681 -2.85 -2.54 -22.80
C GLY A 681 -4.34 -2.17 -22.73
N VAL A 682 -5.26 -3.12 -22.95
CA VAL A 682 -6.70 -2.92 -22.77
C VAL A 682 -7.10 -3.59 -21.46
N PHE A 683 -7.57 -2.81 -20.49
CA PHE A 683 -7.90 -3.29 -19.15
C PHE A 683 -9.41 -3.27 -18.92
N LEU A 684 -9.96 -4.42 -18.51
CA LEU A 684 -11.33 -4.57 -18.07
C LEU A 684 -11.37 -4.59 -16.53
N PRO A 685 -11.96 -3.58 -15.87
CA PRO A 685 -11.90 -3.46 -14.41
C PRO A 685 -12.85 -4.42 -13.66
N VAL A 686 -12.41 -5.66 -13.48
CA VAL A 686 -13.24 -6.75 -12.93
C VAL A 686 -13.58 -6.53 -11.46
N ALA A 687 -12.59 -6.23 -10.64
CA ALA A 687 -12.78 -6.05 -9.21
C ALA A 687 -11.84 -4.97 -8.65
N SER A 688 -12.28 -4.32 -7.58
CA SER A 688 -11.44 -3.49 -6.73
C SER A 688 -11.80 -3.78 -5.28
N VAL A 689 -10.79 -4.08 -4.48
CA VAL A 689 -10.95 -4.33 -3.05
C VAL A 689 -10.00 -3.42 -2.28
N THR A 690 -10.39 -3.10 -1.06
CA THR A 690 -9.51 -2.45 -0.10
C THR A 690 -9.15 -3.47 0.97
N VAL A 691 -7.86 -3.56 1.30
CA VAL A 691 -7.33 -4.44 2.33
C VAL A 691 -6.76 -3.62 3.48
N SER A 692 -7.08 -4.07 4.69
CA SER A 692 -6.48 -3.61 5.94
C SER A 692 -6.10 -4.83 6.77
N GLY A 693 -5.16 -4.69 7.68
CA GLY A 693 -4.75 -5.82 8.50
C GLY A 693 -3.40 -5.63 9.16
N SER A 694 -2.88 -6.72 9.68
CA SER A 694 -1.56 -6.74 10.29
C SER A 694 -0.85 -8.07 10.08
N ALA A 695 0.47 -8.06 10.19
CA ALA A 695 1.31 -9.25 10.24
C ALA A 695 2.46 -9.01 11.23
N ASN A 696 2.90 -10.06 11.91
CA ASN A 696 4.15 -10.04 12.65
C ASN A 696 5.31 -9.91 11.66
N ALA A 697 6.36 -9.18 12.04
CA ALA A 697 7.46 -8.86 11.17
C ALA A 697 8.77 -8.78 11.96
N SER A 698 9.74 -9.62 11.62
CA SER A 698 11.07 -9.59 12.22
C SER A 698 11.97 -8.57 11.56
N VAL A 699 12.67 -7.79 12.38
CA VAL A 699 13.71 -6.88 11.89
C VAL A 699 15.05 -7.59 11.94
N THR A 700 15.84 -7.42 10.89
CA THR A 700 17.18 -7.98 10.75
C THR A 700 18.18 -6.85 10.49
N VAL A 701 19.41 -7.03 10.97
CA VAL A 701 20.53 -6.14 10.66
C VAL A 701 21.63 -6.99 10.04
N ALA A 702 22.06 -6.64 8.83
CA ALA A 702 23.12 -7.36 8.14
C ALA A 702 24.47 -7.13 8.84
N PRO A 703 25.21 -8.17 9.25
CA PRO A 703 26.41 -8.04 10.07
C PRO A 703 27.59 -7.33 9.38
N GLY A 704 27.59 -7.23 8.05
CA GLY A 704 28.70 -6.67 7.26
C GLY A 704 28.42 -5.31 6.62
N THR A 705 27.15 -4.94 6.46
CA THR A 705 26.73 -3.69 5.78
C THR A 705 25.82 -2.83 6.65
N THR A 706 25.32 -3.36 7.77
CA THR A 706 24.31 -2.75 8.65
C THR A 706 23.01 -2.37 7.93
N ASP A 707 22.77 -2.97 6.77
CA ASP A 707 21.48 -2.89 6.08
C ASP A 707 20.39 -3.46 6.97
N VAL A 708 19.27 -2.76 7.03
CA VAL A 708 18.16 -3.14 7.89
C VAL A 708 17.01 -3.72 7.08
N GLY A 709 16.67 -4.97 7.36
CA GLY A 709 15.57 -5.67 6.71
C GLY A 709 14.35 -5.75 7.60
N LEU A 710 13.17 -5.76 6.98
CA LEU A 710 11.91 -6.13 7.60
C LEU A 710 11.38 -7.39 6.92
N THR A 711 11.24 -8.49 7.66
CA THR A 711 10.81 -9.78 7.15
C THR A 711 9.47 -10.16 7.74
N ILE A 712 8.45 -10.32 6.90
CA ILE A 712 7.08 -10.65 7.31
C ILE A 712 6.95 -12.15 7.63
N ASP A 713 6.37 -12.48 8.78
CA ASP A 713 5.92 -13.85 9.05
C ASP A 713 4.60 -14.09 8.33
N GLY A 714 4.67 -14.81 7.20
CA GLY A 714 3.51 -15.16 6.38
C GLY A 714 2.40 -15.91 7.13
N SER A 715 2.73 -16.62 8.21
CA SER A 715 1.75 -17.37 9.01
C SER A 715 0.90 -16.50 9.94
N SER A 716 1.39 -15.29 10.25
CA SER A 716 0.73 -14.33 11.13
C SER A 716 -0.19 -13.34 10.42
N ILE A 717 -0.21 -13.35 9.08
CA ILE A 717 -0.96 -12.39 8.26
C ILE A 717 -2.46 -12.50 8.58
N ALA A 718 -3.01 -11.40 9.08
CA ALA A 718 -4.43 -11.25 9.39
C ALA A 718 -4.98 -10.02 8.67
N THR A 719 -5.78 -10.24 7.62
CA THR A 719 -6.32 -9.19 6.76
C THR A 719 -7.84 -9.22 6.68
N THR A 720 -8.44 -8.04 6.59
CA THR A 720 -9.84 -7.81 6.28
C THR A 720 -9.95 -7.14 4.91
N PHE A 721 -10.98 -7.54 4.16
CA PHE A 721 -11.21 -7.01 2.81
C PHE A 721 -12.58 -6.35 2.75
N SER A 722 -12.64 -5.21 2.09
CA SER A 722 -13.87 -4.51 1.74
C SER A 722 -13.97 -4.40 0.22
N ILE A 723 -15.10 -4.77 -0.35
CA ILE A 723 -15.33 -4.68 -1.79
C ILE A 723 -15.65 -3.23 -2.12
N ARG A 724 -14.86 -2.65 -3.02
CA ARG A 724 -15.07 -1.31 -3.56
C ARG A 724 -15.82 -1.37 -4.89
N ARG A 725 -15.41 -2.29 -5.77
CA ARG A 725 -15.99 -2.50 -7.10
C ARG A 725 -16.02 -3.98 -7.45
N GLN A 726 -17.05 -4.40 -8.18
CA GLN A 726 -17.18 -5.73 -8.77
C GLN A 726 -17.98 -5.67 -10.06
N MET A 727 -17.77 -6.62 -10.97
CA MET A 727 -18.57 -6.76 -12.19
C MET A 727 -20.07 -6.98 -11.89
N ALA A 728 -20.92 -6.56 -12.82
CA ALA A 728 -22.36 -6.79 -12.75
C ALA A 728 -22.72 -8.26 -12.55
N GLY A 729 -23.65 -8.53 -11.62
CA GLY A 729 -24.10 -9.87 -11.26
C GLY A 729 -23.05 -10.73 -10.56
N SER A 730 -22.02 -10.12 -9.97
CA SER A 730 -21.13 -10.79 -9.01
C SER A 730 -21.84 -11.01 -7.68
N ASN A 731 -21.57 -12.16 -7.05
CA ASN A 731 -22.05 -12.50 -5.71
C ASN A 731 -20.93 -13.24 -4.94
N PRO A 732 -19.94 -12.50 -4.41
CA PRO A 732 -18.70 -13.07 -3.89
C PRO A 732 -18.82 -13.88 -2.58
N GLY A 733 -20.01 -13.97 -1.98
CA GLY A 733 -20.24 -14.72 -0.74
C GLY A 733 -19.23 -14.35 0.37
N PRO A 734 -18.95 -15.25 1.34
CA PRO A 734 -17.91 -15.03 2.35
C PRO A 734 -16.48 -15.32 1.85
N ALA A 735 -16.27 -15.52 0.53
CA ALA A 735 -15.04 -16.06 -0.04
C ALA A 735 -13.87 -15.07 -0.16
N LEU A 736 -14.02 -13.84 0.36
CA LEU A 736 -12.98 -12.81 0.40
C LEU A 736 -11.67 -13.26 1.05
N GLN A 737 -11.72 -14.27 1.92
CA GLN A 737 -10.55 -14.84 2.59
C GLN A 737 -9.54 -15.48 1.63
N GLY A 738 -9.94 -15.84 0.40
CA GLY A 738 -8.99 -16.30 -0.61
C GLY A 738 -7.92 -15.26 -0.94
N LEU A 739 -8.23 -13.97 -0.85
CA LEU A 739 -7.27 -12.89 -1.10
C LEU A 739 -6.15 -12.83 -0.05
N SER A 740 -6.37 -13.37 1.15
CA SER A 740 -5.32 -13.48 2.18
C SER A 740 -4.12 -14.31 1.68
N PHE A 741 -4.34 -15.25 0.75
CA PHE A 741 -3.25 -15.99 0.10
C PHE A 741 -2.37 -15.07 -0.78
N LEU A 742 -2.97 -14.15 -1.55
CA LEU A 742 -2.19 -13.19 -2.35
C LEU A 742 -1.38 -12.26 -1.45
N MET A 743 -1.90 -11.91 -0.28
CA MET A 743 -1.19 -11.04 0.67
C MET A 743 0.13 -11.65 1.17
N GLN A 744 0.29 -12.99 1.14
CA GLN A 744 1.56 -13.65 1.46
C GLN A 744 2.68 -13.32 0.46
N PHE A 745 2.33 -12.96 -0.78
CA PHE A 745 3.27 -12.57 -1.82
C PHE A 745 3.41 -11.05 -1.94
N LEU A 746 2.33 -10.31 -1.67
CA LEU A 746 2.30 -8.86 -1.81
C LEU A 746 2.96 -8.13 -0.62
N LEU A 747 2.74 -8.58 0.62
CA LEU A 747 3.31 -7.88 1.78
C LEU A 747 4.84 -7.88 1.82
N PRO A 748 5.55 -8.98 1.51
CA PRO A 748 7.00 -8.96 1.43
C PRO A 748 7.54 -7.94 0.41
N ALA A 749 6.87 -7.77 -0.74
CA ALA A 749 7.29 -6.82 -1.78
C ALA A 749 7.17 -5.36 -1.31
N ILE A 750 6.20 -5.05 -0.44
CA ILE A 750 5.99 -3.69 0.09
C ILE A 750 7.08 -3.29 1.08
N VAL A 751 7.76 -4.24 1.73
CA VAL A 751 8.82 -3.95 2.72
C VAL A 751 10.24 -4.11 2.16
N GLU A 752 10.38 -4.61 0.93
CA GLU A 752 11.67 -4.78 0.25
C GLU A 752 12.50 -3.49 0.17
N PRO A 753 11.93 -2.29 -0.11
CA PRO A 753 12.70 -1.04 -0.14
C PRO A 753 13.41 -0.70 1.17
N VAL A 754 12.90 -1.17 2.31
CA VAL A 754 13.53 -0.94 3.63
C VAL A 754 14.91 -1.58 3.69
N ALA A 755 15.09 -2.75 3.06
CA ALA A 755 16.36 -3.49 3.02
C ALA A 755 17.50 -2.74 2.33
N MET A 756 17.21 -1.67 1.59
CA MET A 756 18.20 -0.82 0.93
C MET A 756 18.74 0.30 1.85
N VAL A 757 18.22 0.41 3.08
CA VAL A 757 18.64 1.43 4.05
C VAL A 757 19.72 0.86 4.96
N SER A 758 20.94 1.36 4.79
CA SER A 758 22.06 1.14 5.70
C SER A 758 22.03 2.17 6.82
N ILE A 759 22.25 1.74 8.06
CA ILE A 759 22.19 2.60 9.24
C ILE A 759 23.60 3.01 9.70
N PRO A 760 23.81 4.22 10.26
CA PRO A 760 25.12 4.60 10.78
C PRO A 760 25.67 3.58 11.80
N SER A 761 26.90 3.14 11.58
CA SER A 761 27.62 2.25 12.48
C SER A 761 29.12 2.55 12.50
N PRO A 762 29.84 2.18 13.57
CA PRO A 762 31.30 2.17 13.55
C PRO A 762 31.83 1.13 12.54
N PRO A 763 33.13 1.16 12.20
CA PRO A 763 33.76 0.10 11.41
C PRO A 763 33.54 -1.27 12.07
N ILE A 764 32.80 -2.15 11.38
CA ILE A 764 32.32 -3.42 11.92
C ILE A 764 33.25 -4.61 11.65
N GLY A 765 34.22 -4.49 10.74
CA GLY A 765 35.24 -5.53 10.51
C GLY A 765 34.66 -6.94 10.33
N ALA A 766 35.07 -7.88 11.20
CA ALA A 766 34.56 -9.26 11.24
C ALA A 766 33.53 -9.50 12.36
N ALA A 767 32.92 -8.44 12.89
CA ALA A 767 31.94 -8.54 13.97
C ALA A 767 30.76 -9.43 13.57
N SER A 768 30.23 -10.15 14.57
CA SER A 768 29.10 -11.04 14.43
C SER A 768 27.96 -10.59 15.33
N VAL A 769 26.73 -10.75 14.82
CA VAL A 769 25.51 -10.45 15.59
C VAL A 769 25.32 -11.52 16.66
N LEU A 770 25.35 -11.11 17.92
CA LEU A 770 25.07 -11.95 19.09
C LEU A 770 23.57 -12.18 19.30
N GLY A 771 22.76 -11.24 18.83
CA GLY A 771 21.29 -11.33 18.86
C GLY A 771 20.64 -10.01 18.48
N VAL A 772 19.40 -10.11 18.02
CA VAL A 772 18.50 -8.98 17.79
C VAL A 772 17.31 -9.17 18.73
N THR A 773 16.97 -8.16 19.52
CA THR A 773 15.86 -8.25 20.47
C THR A 773 15.13 -6.92 20.62
N GLY A 774 13.80 -6.97 20.71
CA GLY A 774 13.00 -5.83 21.19
C GLY A 774 13.33 -5.53 22.66
N SER A 775 13.52 -4.25 23.00
CA SER A 775 13.92 -3.88 24.36
C SER A 775 12.73 -3.97 25.33
N MET A 776 12.81 -4.83 26.35
CA MET A 776 11.79 -4.85 27.42
C MET A 776 11.78 -3.55 28.25
N ALA A 777 12.88 -2.81 28.25
CA ALA A 777 12.97 -1.52 28.93
C ALA A 777 12.48 -0.38 28.03
N TRP A 778 12.49 -0.54 26.70
CA TRP A 778 12.15 0.50 25.72
C TRP A 778 11.30 -0.12 24.60
N PRO A 779 9.96 -0.09 24.74
CA PRO A 779 9.06 -0.84 23.87
C PRO A 779 9.13 -0.43 22.39
N ASP A 780 9.56 0.80 22.11
CA ASP A 780 9.59 1.40 20.76
C ASP A 780 10.94 1.23 20.07
N TYR A 781 11.89 0.51 20.70
CA TYR A 781 13.22 0.25 20.14
C TYR A 781 13.52 -1.23 19.97
N MET A 782 14.26 -1.51 18.91
CA MET A 782 14.82 -2.82 18.65
C MET A 782 16.34 -2.72 18.50
N CYS A 783 17.04 -3.60 19.22
CA CYS A 783 18.49 -3.54 19.37
C CYS A 783 19.17 -4.80 18.85
N ALA A 784 20.18 -4.61 18.02
CA ALA A 784 21.15 -5.61 17.62
C ALA A 784 22.43 -5.46 18.45
N TYR A 785 22.93 -6.57 18.98
CA TYR A 785 24.16 -6.61 19.79
C TYR A 785 25.25 -7.37 19.05
N PHE A 786 26.48 -6.86 19.12
CA PHE A 786 27.63 -7.37 18.39
C PHE A 786 28.78 -7.69 19.35
N ASN A 787 29.54 -8.75 19.01
CA ASN A 787 30.81 -9.00 19.70
C ASN A 787 31.88 -8.02 19.21
N VAL A 788 32.94 -7.89 20.00
CA VAL A 788 34.19 -7.24 19.59
C VAL A 788 35.04 -8.31 18.92
N GLN A 789 35.42 -8.12 17.66
CA GLN A 789 36.51 -8.85 17.01
C GLN A 789 37.32 -7.93 16.11
#